data_AF-A0AAD8Q0H9-F1
#
_entry.id   AF-A0AAD8Q0H9-F1
#
_cell.length_a   1.000
_cell.length_b   1.000
_cell.length_c   1.000
_cell.angle_alpha   90.00
_cell.angle_beta   90.00
_cell.angle_gamma   90.00
#
_symmetry.space_group_name_H-M   'P 1'
#
loop_
_entity.id
_entity.type
_entity.pdbx_description
1 polymer ?
#
loop_
_entity_poly.entity_id
_entity_poly.type
_entity_poly.pdbx_seq_one_letter_code
_entity_poly.pdbx_strand_id
1 'polypeptide(L)'
;MNIPLNGQGDDRVGSARDNSTGGTISKLQPSDSDSSSLMSLVSTLVPVFIYTAVCLLVFWALRRRSQRVYSPRTILKDFFSQHVPSERVAPLPKGWLNWLRPFWSTSDVEILNRSSLDAYLFLRYLKVLSIICFIGCCITWPTLMPIHANGTGGLSQLDRITIGNVQNPHIFFAHAIVAWIFFGFILFTIYRECIYYINLRHAYLLSPYYSKRLSSRTVMFSCVPPSYRDAARLRKLFGDTVKNVWIPRYTSDLERLVKERDETALRLEKAEIRLIKLANRRRNKQLKAAAAAAAAAAKPENVSPPRSAAASERSDDPEKAHPYLDSTALPDVNGSVAAQWVGASERPHHRPLANFFRRVDTIKWSRNRIKTLTHQINKLRRSLLKGEGRRLPTAFVEFSSQADAERAYQTLAHNRPLHMSPRYIGIRPDEVVWASVRMQWFERIVRGFVMRAAITAAIIFWSVPSAFVGVISNIRFLANLFPFLVWVTELPGPVTGIISGLLPALALSFLMAIVPWLLRGCARLAGIPSLSLIELFVQHAYFAFQVVQVFLVTTFTSAASGALSQVIQNPLSAKDLLADNLPKSSNFYISYILIQCLAVGAASLLRVFDVFRHHVMAKAFDNPRGLFRIWHRDRPVHWGAMFPVFTNMGVIAISYSCIAPVVLGFATVGLYCIHLVYKYNLLYVSDSSIDTRGLVYPRALMHLLVGLYLATICLIGLFALRSAYPPMIMMIGFLIFTALVHISLREAVSPLLYNIPRALALEMEELDGGRYPQDDFLTDADVTASYPDVFDHIEEEDDGPVRQVNGSRGLEGASGLMASVHDWSANALAKKLQTTVENWGLAGPIAYASQWVYPDPSVEPNFLLRWLHPGVFDDFSTLRRMIPGDLPDPTQTYPPDYARRAYWPPEMTSPAPIIWIPKDPAGVSKQEVEHCRKVVVCSDEGAELNGKCRIEVEVEKAPFWVPRVLY
;
A
#
# COMPACT_ATOMS: atom_id res chain seq x y z
N MET A 1 67.61 -18.45 52.67
CA MET A 1 68.03 -19.85 52.44
C MET A 1 67.24 -20.37 51.26
N ASN A 2 67.91 -21.10 50.37
CA ASN A 2 67.51 -21.37 49.00
C ASN A 2 66.93 -22.79 48.89
N ILE A 3 65.90 -22.98 48.03
CA ILE A 3 65.52 -24.23 47.32
C ILE A 3 64.75 -25.27 48.21
N PRO A 4 64.00 -26.24 47.63
CA PRO A 4 62.67 -26.18 47.02
C PRO A 4 61.69 -27.20 47.65
N LEU A 5 60.43 -27.22 47.26
CA LEU A 5 59.59 -28.43 47.40
C LEU A 5 59.00 -28.78 46.04
N ASN A 6 59.63 -29.78 45.42
CA ASN A 6 59.11 -30.57 44.33
C ASN A 6 58.54 -31.87 44.92
N GLY A 7 57.47 -32.39 44.33
CA GLY A 7 56.83 -33.66 44.71
C GLY A 7 55.38 -33.42 45.14
N GLN A 8 54.43 -33.37 44.20
CA GLN A 8 53.72 -34.57 43.73
C GLN A 8 53.17 -35.41 44.88
N GLY A 9 51.88 -35.24 45.15
CA GLY A 9 51.09 -36.14 46.00
C GLY A 9 50.22 -35.44 47.03
N ASP A 10 49.26 -34.63 46.60
CA ASP A 10 48.10 -34.33 47.44
C ASP A 10 46.82 -34.28 46.58
N ASP A 11 45.96 -35.29 46.75
CA ASP A 11 44.70 -35.50 46.00
C ASP A 11 43.54 -34.62 46.53
N ARG A 12 43.83 -33.41 47.00
CA ARG A 12 42.84 -32.50 47.56
C ARG A 12 42.98 -31.05 47.10
N VAL A 13 42.99 -30.83 45.78
CA VAL A 13 42.57 -29.54 45.21
C VAL A 13 41.73 -29.77 43.96
N GLY A 14 40.43 -29.91 44.14
CA GLY A 14 39.47 -30.04 43.05
C GLY A 14 38.03 -29.98 43.55
N SER A 15 37.36 -28.88 43.20
CA SER A 15 35.91 -28.65 43.28
C SER A 15 35.30 -28.37 44.67
N ALA A 16 35.01 -27.09 44.91
CA ALA A 16 33.92 -26.71 45.80
C ALA A 16 33.38 -25.32 45.42
N ARG A 17 32.48 -25.29 44.42
CA ARG A 17 31.24 -24.47 44.39
C ARG A 17 30.44 -24.73 43.10
N ASP A 18 29.88 -25.92 43.01
CA ASP A 18 28.72 -26.22 42.18
C ASP A 18 27.48 -26.27 43.08
N ASN A 19 26.52 -25.35 42.86
CA ASN A 19 25.08 -25.61 42.86
C ASN A 19 24.26 -24.31 42.80
N SER A 20 23.97 -23.84 41.58
CA SER A 20 22.57 -23.79 41.13
C SER A 20 22.53 -23.68 39.60
N THR A 21 21.85 -24.64 39.01
CA THR A 21 21.69 -24.90 37.59
C THR A 21 20.71 -23.92 36.96
N GLY A 22 21.19 -23.12 36.01
CA GLY A 22 20.40 -22.37 35.03
C GLY A 22 21.02 -22.56 33.65
N GLY A 23 20.36 -23.36 32.80
CA GLY A 23 20.82 -23.89 31.51
C GLY A 23 21.71 -22.96 30.67
N THR A 24 23.00 -23.29 30.67
CA THR A 24 24.06 -22.68 29.89
C THR A 24 23.82 -22.84 28.39
N ILE A 25 23.58 -21.70 27.73
CA ILE A 25 23.94 -21.44 26.33
C ILE A 25 25.44 -21.74 26.24
N SER A 26 25.79 -22.75 25.46
CA SER A 26 27.14 -23.30 25.34
C SER A 26 28.17 -22.22 25.05
N LYS A 27 29.14 -22.13 25.97
CA LYS A 27 30.50 -21.61 25.85
C LYS A 27 30.93 -21.32 24.40
N LEU A 28 30.97 -20.03 24.06
CA LEU A 28 32.10 -19.46 23.34
C LEU A 28 33.00 -18.86 24.43
N GLN A 29 34.06 -19.59 24.76
CA GLN A 29 35.21 -19.06 25.49
C GLN A 29 35.91 -18.06 24.54
N PRO A 30 36.35 -16.88 25.00
CA PRO A 30 36.99 -15.91 24.13
C PRO A 30 38.40 -16.40 23.81
N SER A 31 38.57 -17.04 22.66
CA SER A 31 39.88 -17.33 22.07
C SER A 31 40.17 -16.26 21.02
N ASP A 32 40.98 -15.26 21.38
CA ASP A 32 41.83 -14.37 20.55
C ASP A 32 41.50 -14.11 19.04
N SER A 33 40.23 -14.11 18.63
CA SER A 33 39.83 -13.88 17.24
C SER A 33 38.54 -13.06 17.10
N ASP A 34 38.36 -12.03 17.92
CA ASP A 34 37.16 -11.16 17.96
C ASP A 34 37.03 -10.18 16.77
N SER A 35 37.36 -10.64 15.57
CA SER A 35 37.03 -9.97 14.33
C SER A 35 36.59 -11.02 13.31
N SER A 36 35.33 -11.41 13.38
CA SER A 36 34.70 -12.42 12.52
C SER A 36 33.57 -11.83 11.66
N SER A 37 33.59 -10.52 11.40
CA SER A 37 32.52 -9.82 10.66
C SER A 37 32.44 -10.19 9.17
N LEU A 38 33.55 -10.49 8.50
CA LEU A 38 33.54 -10.86 7.09
C LEU A 38 33.16 -12.33 6.89
N MET A 39 33.68 -13.26 7.69
CA MET A 39 33.28 -14.67 7.59
C MET A 39 31.81 -14.86 7.94
N SER A 40 31.30 -14.16 8.95
CA SER A 40 29.87 -14.19 9.29
C SER A 40 29.01 -13.62 8.15
N LEU A 41 29.40 -12.51 7.54
CA LEU A 41 28.73 -11.96 6.36
C LEU A 41 28.75 -12.92 5.16
N VAL A 42 29.87 -13.56 4.87
CA VAL A 42 29.95 -14.56 3.79
C VAL A 42 29.04 -15.76 4.09
N SER A 43 29.00 -16.21 5.34
CA SER A 43 28.15 -17.31 5.78
C SER A 43 26.65 -17.02 5.65
N THR A 44 26.23 -15.74 5.74
CA THR A 44 24.84 -15.34 5.49
C THR A 44 24.57 -15.09 4.01
N LEU A 45 25.53 -14.56 3.26
CA LEU A 45 25.38 -14.20 1.85
C LEU A 45 25.27 -15.41 0.93
N VAL A 46 26.13 -16.42 1.10
CA VAL A 46 26.16 -17.58 0.19
C VAL A 46 24.79 -18.30 0.16
N PRO A 47 24.15 -18.64 1.30
CA PRO A 47 22.81 -19.22 1.30
C PRO A 47 21.76 -18.30 0.68
N VAL A 48 21.84 -16.99 0.90
CA VAL A 48 20.91 -16.01 0.32
C VAL A 48 21.04 -15.98 -1.20
N PHE A 49 22.26 -15.94 -1.75
CA PHE A 49 22.49 -15.98 -3.19
C PHE A 49 22.01 -17.30 -3.81
N ILE A 50 22.29 -18.44 -3.18
CA ILE A 50 21.80 -19.75 -3.63
C ILE A 50 20.28 -19.76 -3.64
N TYR A 51 19.63 -19.34 -2.55
CA TYR A 51 18.18 -19.26 -2.44
C TYR A 51 17.58 -18.34 -3.52
N THR A 52 18.15 -17.16 -3.72
CA THR A 52 17.73 -16.21 -4.76
C THR A 52 17.88 -16.81 -6.16
N ALA A 53 19.01 -17.46 -6.45
CA ALA A 53 19.23 -18.13 -7.74
C ALA A 53 18.20 -19.23 -8.00
N VAL A 54 17.93 -20.08 -7.00
CA VAL A 54 16.90 -21.12 -7.07
C VAL A 54 15.52 -20.50 -7.32
N CYS A 55 15.16 -19.44 -6.58
CA CYS A 55 13.88 -18.75 -6.77
C CYS A 55 13.74 -18.15 -8.17
N LEU A 56 14.79 -17.55 -8.72
CA LEU A 56 14.80 -16.98 -10.07
C LEU A 56 14.67 -18.07 -11.15
N LEU A 57 15.37 -19.20 -11.00
CA LEU A 57 15.24 -20.33 -11.92
C LEU A 57 13.82 -20.91 -11.93
N VAL A 58 13.24 -21.11 -10.74
CA VAL A 58 11.85 -21.57 -10.62
C VAL A 58 10.88 -20.53 -11.19
N PHE A 59 11.11 -19.24 -10.94
CA PHE A 59 10.32 -18.17 -11.54
C PHE A 59 10.37 -18.19 -13.08
N TRP A 60 11.55 -18.32 -13.69
CA TRP A 60 11.67 -18.40 -15.15
C TRP A 60 10.97 -19.63 -15.75
N ALA A 61 10.95 -20.75 -15.04
CA ALA A 61 10.20 -21.95 -15.43
C ALA A 61 8.68 -21.74 -15.29
N LEU A 62 8.22 -21.27 -14.14
CA LEU A 62 6.80 -21.11 -13.84
C LEU A 62 6.16 -19.94 -14.60
N ARG A 63 6.89 -18.86 -14.86
CA ARG A 63 6.42 -17.71 -15.66
C ARG A 63 5.93 -18.13 -17.04
N ARG A 64 6.60 -19.09 -17.67
CA ARG A 64 6.24 -19.59 -19.01
C ARG A 64 5.01 -20.49 -18.97
N ARG A 65 4.86 -21.30 -17.92
CA ARG A 65 3.72 -22.24 -17.75
C ARG A 65 2.47 -21.56 -17.21
N SER A 66 2.63 -20.60 -16.30
CA SER A 66 1.55 -20.01 -15.49
C SER A 66 1.37 -18.53 -15.77
N GLN A 67 1.00 -18.16 -17.01
CA GLN A 67 0.80 -16.76 -17.38
C GLN A 67 -0.24 -16.05 -16.48
N ARG A 68 -1.23 -16.80 -15.94
CA ARG A 68 -2.24 -16.22 -15.04
C ARG A 68 -1.66 -15.65 -13.74
N VAL A 69 -0.59 -16.25 -13.21
CA VAL A 69 0.03 -15.79 -11.96
C VAL A 69 1.01 -14.65 -12.22
N TYR A 70 1.74 -14.72 -13.35
CA TYR A 70 2.87 -13.83 -13.61
C TYR A 70 2.58 -12.71 -14.61
N SER A 71 1.44 -12.75 -15.30
CA SER A 71 0.98 -11.70 -16.20
C SER A 71 -0.57 -11.62 -16.30
N PRO A 72 -1.33 -11.64 -15.19
CA PRO A 72 -2.80 -11.58 -15.22
C PRO A 72 -3.34 -10.35 -15.97
N ARG A 73 -2.66 -9.20 -15.85
CA ARG A 73 -3.04 -7.93 -16.50
C ARG A 73 -2.95 -7.95 -18.03
N THR A 74 -2.32 -8.98 -18.61
CA THR A 74 -2.20 -9.16 -20.06
C THR A 74 -3.26 -10.10 -20.65
N ILE A 75 -3.86 -10.95 -19.82
CA ILE A 75 -4.70 -12.10 -20.24
C ILE A 75 -6.18 -11.84 -20.05
N LEU A 76 -6.58 -10.96 -19.13
CA LEU A 76 -7.98 -10.57 -18.93
C LEU A 76 -8.53 -9.90 -20.20
N LYS A 77 -8.81 -10.74 -21.19
CA LYS A 77 -9.45 -10.47 -22.47
C LYS A 77 -10.95 -10.39 -22.22
N ASP A 78 -11.57 -9.49 -22.96
CA ASP A 78 -12.97 -9.56 -23.37
C ASP A 78 -14.06 -8.88 -22.57
N PHE A 79 -13.77 -8.06 -21.56
CA PHE A 79 -14.81 -7.15 -21.07
C PHE A 79 -14.32 -5.86 -20.40
N PHE A 80 -13.13 -5.86 -19.76
CA PHE A 80 -12.40 -4.62 -19.42
C PHE A 80 -11.97 -3.84 -20.68
N SER A 81 -11.61 -4.57 -21.75
CA SER A 81 -11.02 -4.01 -22.98
C SER A 81 -12.03 -3.29 -23.88
N GLN A 82 -13.33 -3.50 -23.70
CA GLN A 82 -14.34 -2.85 -24.56
C GLN A 82 -14.63 -1.41 -24.10
N HIS A 83 -14.39 -1.10 -22.81
CA HIS A 83 -14.68 0.22 -22.23
C HIS A 83 -13.43 0.98 -21.76
N VAL A 84 -12.30 0.31 -21.46
CA VAL A 84 -11.04 0.97 -21.04
C VAL A 84 -9.80 0.29 -21.66
N PRO A 85 -9.50 0.51 -22.95
CA PRO A 85 -8.32 -0.06 -23.60
C PRO A 85 -6.97 0.36 -22.98
N SER A 86 -6.95 1.49 -22.26
CA SER A 86 -5.75 2.14 -21.73
C SER A 86 -5.08 1.41 -20.56
N GLU A 87 -5.76 0.52 -19.83
CA GLU A 87 -5.17 -0.22 -18.70
C GLU A 87 -4.37 -1.47 -19.12
N ARG A 88 -4.44 -1.86 -20.40
CA ARG A 88 -3.83 -3.10 -20.90
C ARG A 88 -2.34 -2.94 -21.17
N VAL A 89 -1.54 -3.82 -20.57
CA VAL A 89 -0.10 -3.90 -20.85
C VAL A 89 0.16 -4.90 -22.00
N ALA A 90 1.07 -4.55 -22.91
CA ALA A 90 1.53 -5.45 -23.96
C ALA A 90 2.11 -6.75 -23.35
N PRO A 91 1.73 -7.93 -23.86
CA PRO A 91 2.22 -9.20 -23.32
C PRO A 91 3.71 -9.36 -23.61
N LEU A 92 4.46 -9.85 -22.62
CA LEU A 92 5.87 -10.16 -22.79
C LEU A 92 6.08 -11.45 -23.61
N PRO A 93 7.18 -11.55 -24.38
CA PRO A 93 7.56 -12.79 -25.06
C PRO A 93 7.70 -13.99 -24.10
N LYS A 94 7.32 -15.18 -24.57
CA LYS A 94 7.36 -16.44 -23.79
C LYS A 94 8.76 -17.10 -23.73
N GLY A 95 9.76 -16.56 -24.42
CA GLY A 95 11.14 -17.07 -24.39
C GLY A 95 11.77 -16.99 -22.99
N TRP A 96 12.83 -17.76 -22.76
CA TRP A 96 13.53 -17.79 -21.46
C TRP A 96 14.12 -16.42 -21.09
N LEU A 97 14.78 -15.73 -22.03
CA LEU A 97 15.44 -14.44 -21.81
C LEU A 97 14.95 -13.32 -22.75
N ASN A 98 14.25 -13.65 -23.84
CA ASN A 98 13.81 -12.68 -24.86
C ASN A 98 12.85 -11.60 -24.31
N TRP A 99 12.31 -11.78 -23.11
CA TRP A 99 11.46 -10.82 -22.43
C TRP A 99 12.24 -9.74 -21.67
N LEU A 100 13.53 -9.95 -21.38
CA LEU A 100 14.34 -8.99 -20.63
C LEU A 100 14.55 -7.69 -21.42
N ARG A 101 14.86 -7.79 -22.72
CA ARG A 101 15.02 -6.63 -23.60
C ARG A 101 13.77 -5.73 -23.62
N PRO A 102 12.55 -6.22 -23.93
CA PRO A 102 11.35 -5.39 -23.89
C PRO A 102 11.01 -4.90 -22.48
N PHE A 103 11.34 -5.67 -21.43
CA PHE A 103 11.13 -5.23 -20.05
C PHE A 103 12.03 -4.03 -19.67
N TRP A 104 13.31 -4.08 -20.03
CA TRP A 104 14.25 -2.99 -19.78
C TRP A 104 13.98 -1.76 -20.66
N SER A 105 13.48 -1.96 -21.88
CA SER A 105 13.11 -0.84 -22.76
C SER A 105 11.78 -0.18 -22.36
N THR A 106 10.96 -0.81 -21.52
CA THR A 106 9.69 -0.23 -21.08
C THR A 106 9.97 0.93 -20.12
N SER A 107 9.50 2.14 -20.46
CA SER A 107 9.63 3.32 -19.62
C SER A 107 8.84 3.20 -18.32
N ASP A 108 9.35 3.79 -17.23
CA ASP A 108 8.66 3.84 -15.95
C ASP A 108 7.35 4.66 -16.04
N VAL A 109 7.27 5.59 -17.00
CA VAL A 109 6.07 6.42 -17.28
C VAL A 109 4.88 5.57 -17.71
N GLU A 110 5.11 4.40 -18.31
CA GLU A 110 4.03 3.49 -18.69
C GLU A 110 3.21 3.03 -17.46
N ILE A 111 3.85 2.95 -16.28
CA ILE A 111 3.17 2.57 -15.04
C ILE A 111 2.21 3.68 -14.59
N LEU A 112 2.57 4.95 -14.80
CA LEU A 112 1.71 6.09 -14.52
C LEU A 112 0.42 6.01 -15.35
N ASN A 113 0.55 5.67 -16.62
CA ASN A 113 -0.56 5.68 -17.57
C ASN A 113 -1.45 4.43 -17.48
N ARG A 114 -0.88 3.27 -17.09
CA ARG A 114 -1.62 1.99 -17.07
C ARG A 114 -2.03 1.51 -15.68
N SER A 115 -1.43 2.00 -14.58
CA SER A 115 -1.71 1.52 -13.23
C SER A 115 -2.29 2.59 -12.31
N SER A 116 -1.46 3.40 -11.67
CA SER A 116 -1.88 4.50 -10.81
C SER A 116 -0.71 5.44 -10.52
N LEU A 117 -1.04 6.66 -10.08
CA LEU A 117 -0.05 7.64 -9.64
C LEU A 117 0.79 7.11 -8.47
N ASP A 118 0.16 6.44 -7.49
CA ASP A 118 0.86 5.81 -6.36
C ASP A 118 1.88 4.75 -6.79
N ALA A 119 1.55 3.94 -7.81
CA ALA A 119 2.44 2.90 -8.31
C ALA A 119 3.69 3.49 -8.96
N TYR A 120 3.52 4.52 -9.79
CA TYR A 120 4.64 5.25 -10.40
C TYR A 120 5.52 5.90 -9.34
N LEU A 121 4.91 6.62 -8.38
CA LEU A 121 5.66 7.31 -7.33
C LEU A 121 6.36 6.36 -6.37
N PHE A 122 5.79 5.17 -6.10
CA PHE A 122 6.49 4.13 -5.34
C PHE A 122 7.74 3.63 -6.08
N LEU A 123 7.63 3.39 -7.39
CA LEU A 123 8.78 2.94 -8.18
C LEU A 123 9.86 4.02 -8.25
N ARG A 124 9.45 5.28 -8.41
CA ARG A 124 10.32 6.45 -8.35
C ARG A 124 10.98 6.57 -6.98
N TYR A 125 10.25 6.35 -5.88
CA TYR A 125 10.77 6.37 -4.52
C TYR A 125 11.93 5.39 -4.33
N LEU A 126 11.78 4.14 -4.78
CA LEU A 126 12.85 3.14 -4.71
C LEU A 126 14.08 3.56 -5.53
N LYS A 127 13.86 4.16 -6.71
CA LYS A 127 14.94 4.67 -7.56
C LYS A 127 15.67 5.84 -6.89
N VAL A 128 14.94 6.79 -6.31
CA VAL A 128 15.51 7.92 -5.55
C VAL A 128 16.32 7.41 -4.36
N LEU A 129 15.80 6.46 -3.59
CA LEU A 129 16.55 5.85 -2.49
C LEU A 129 17.86 5.20 -2.96
N SER A 130 17.82 4.45 -4.07
CA SER A 130 19.01 3.85 -4.67
C SER A 130 20.01 4.91 -5.13
N ILE A 131 19.56 6.03 -5.70
CA ILE A 131 20.42 7.14 -6.15
C ILE A 131 21.05 7.85 -4.95
N ILE A 132 20.28 8.09 -3.87
CA ILE A 132 20.81 8.67 -2.63
C ILE A 132 21.92 7.79 -2.07
N CYS A 133 21.71 6.47 -2.02
CA CYS A 133 22.74 5.54 -1.54
C CYS A 133 23.97 5.52 -2.46
N PHE A 134 23.76 5.55 -3.79
CA PHE A 134 24.87 5.54 -4.76
C PHE A 134 25.73 6.80 -4.66
N ILE A 135 25.11 7.98 -4.64
CA ILE A 135 25.83 9.25 -4.47
C ILE A 135 26.48 9.31 -3.10
N GLY A 136 25.84 8.75 -2.07
CA GLY A 136 26.44 8.55 -0.76
C GLY A 136 27.71 7.71 -0.82
N CYS A 137 27.76 6.64 -1.62
CA CYS A 137 28.99 5.89 -1.85
C CYS A 137 30.05 6.80 -2.49
N CYS A 138 29.72 7.53 -3.55
CA CYS A 138 30.66 8.43 -4.23
C CYS A 138 31.26 9.51 -3.30
N ILE A 139 30.51 9.98 -2.30
CA ILE A 139 30.96 11.00 -1.35
C ILE A 139 31.73 10.37 -0.17
N THR A 140 31.17 9.34 0.45
CA THR A 140 31.70 8.78 1.71
C THR A 140 32.83 7.77 1.49
N TRP A 141 32.84 7.03 0.38
CA TRP A 141 33.84 5.98 0.15
C TRP A 141 35.25 6.53 -0.08
N PRO A 142 35.48 7.54 -0.93
CA PRO A 142 36.83 8.06 -1.17
C PRO A 142 37.45 8.74 0.06
N THR A 143 36.61 9.21 0.99
CA THR A 143 37.04 10.00 2.14
C THR A 143 37.04 9.16 3.43
N LEU A 144 35.88 8.66 3.85
CA LEU A 144 35.73 8.00 5.15
C LEU A 144 36.29 6.59 5.19
N MET A 145 36.24 5.81 4.10
CA MET A 145 36.79 4.44 4.15
C MET A 145 38.32 4.41 4.33
N PRO A 146 39.13 5.21 3.60
CA PRO A 146 40.57 5.30 3.89
C PRO A 146 40.86 5.78 5.30
N ILE A 147 40.10 6.77 5.79
CA ILE A 147 40.23 7.29 7.15
C ILE A 147 39.95 6.20 8.19
N HIS A 148 38.88 5.42 8.01
CA HIS A 148 38.57 4.30 8.91
C HIS A 148 39.62 3.20 8.82
N ALA A 149 40.05 2.82 7.61
CA ALA A 149 41.01 1.76 7.38
C ALA A 149 42.39 2.04 8.00
N ASN A 150 42.79 3.32 8.04
CA ASN A 150 44.04 3.79 8.65
C ASN A 150 43.88 4.15 10.14
N GLY A 151 42.70 3.90 10.73
CA GLY A 151 42.45 4.13 12.15
C GLY A 151 43.29 3.23 13.07
N THR A 152 43.64 3.75 14.24
CA THR A 152 44.48 3.09 15.26
C THR A 152 43.69 2.26 16.27
N GLY A 153 42.40 2.01 16.03
CA GLY A 153 41.49 1.32 16.96
C GLY A 153 41.65 -0.20 17.06
N GLY A 154 42.57 -0.81 16.29
CA GLY A 154 42.88 -2.24 16.38
C GLY A 154 41.76 -3.18 15.92
N LEU A 155 40.71 -2.66 15.26
CA LEU A 155 39.62 -3.48 14.71
C LEU A 155 40.06 -4.15 13.40
N SER A 156 39.65 -5.40 13.20
CA SER A 156 39.97 -6.19 12.00
C SER A 156 38.73 -6.53 11.17
N GLN A 157 38.96 -7.04 9.95
CA GLN A 157 37.92 -7.37 8.97
C GLN A 157 37.02 -6.18 8.59
N LEU A 158 35.68 -6.34 8.62
CA LEU A 158 34.73 -5.30 8.22
C LEU A 158 34.61 -4.20 9.28
N ASP A 159 34.96 -4.49 10.52
CA ASP A 159 34.88 -3.51 11.61
C ASP A 159 36.02 -2.48 11.53
N ARG A 160 37.12 -2.82 10.83
CA ARG A 160 38.24 -1.92 10.51
C ARG A 160 37.80 -0.69 9.73
N ILE A 161 36.79 -0.83 8.88
CA ILE A 161 36.29 0.24 7.98
C ILE A 161 35.08 0.99 8.57
N THR A 162 34.90 0.92 9.89
CA THR A 162 33.89 1.66 10.63
C THR A 162 34.50 2.78 11.46
N ILE A 163 33.66 3.76 11.86
CA ILE A 163 34.08 4.87 12.73
C ILE A 163 34.64 4.39 14.08
N GLY A 164 34.30 3.16 14.51
CA GLY A 164 34.83 2.55 15.73
C GLY A 164 36.36 2.43 15.72
N ASN A 165 36.98 2.32 14.54
CA ASN A 165 38.43 2.18 14.39
C ASN A 165 39.20 3.52 14.50
N VAL A 166 38.49 4.66 14.50
CA VAL A 166 39.11 5.99 14.62
C VAL A 166 39.16 6.43 16.08
N GLN A 167 40.33 6.83 16.57
CA GLN A 167 40.51 7.32 17.94
C GLN A 167 40.85 8.82 18.02
N ASN A 168 41.56 9.35 17.02
CA ASN A 168 42.07 10.72 17.04
C ASN A 168 40.95 11.78 16.92
N PRO A 169 40.81 12.71 17.88
CA PRO A 169 39.75 13.73 17.87
C PRO A 169 39.76 14.65 16.63
N HIS A 170 40.95 14.99 16.11
CA HIS A 170 41.09 15.87 14.95
C HIS A 170 40.57 15.26 13.64
N ILE A 171 40.53 13.93 13.54
CA ILE A 171 40.06 13.24 12.33
C ILE A 171 38.54 13.38 12.19
N PHE A 172 37.79 13.54 13.29
CA PHE A 172 36.33 13.69 13.26
C PHE A 172 35.85 14.97 12.56
N PHE A 173 36.71 15.96 12.30
CA PHE A 173 36.38 17.07 11.42
C PHE A 173 36.05 16.60 10.00
N ALA A 174 36.79 15.60 9.48
CA ALA A 174 36.50 15.03 8.17
C ALA A 174 35.11 14.37 8.15
N HIS A 175 34.74 13.66 9.23
CA HIS A 175 33.38 13.11 9.38
C HIS A 175 32.32 14.19 9.39
N ALA A 176 32.52 15.28 10.15
CA ALA A 176 31.57 16.38 10.20
C ALA A 176 31.39 17.07 8.83
N ILE A 177 32.48 17.37 8.12
CA ILE A 177 32.43 18.00 6.79
C ILE A 177 31.75 17.09 5.78
N VAL A 178 32.12 15.81 5.73
CA VAL A 178 31.50 14.83 4.82
C VAL A 178 30.02 14.64 5.16
N ALA A 179 29.67 14.61 6.44
CA ALA A 179 28.28 14.55 6.88
C ALA A 179 27.49 15.78 6.41
N TRP A 180 28.02 17.00 6.54
CA TRP A 180 27.36 18.21 6.03
C TRP A 180 27.12 18.16 4.52
N ILE A 181 28.11 17.73 3.73
CA ILE A 181 27.97 17.60 2.27
C ILE A 181 26.90 16.57 1.92
N PHE A 182 26.99 15.37 2.49
CA PHE A 182 26.06 14.28 2.15
C PHE A 182 24.64 14.53 2.68
N PHE A 183 24.51 14.99 3.92
CA PHE A 183 23.22 15.30 4.54
C PHE A 183 22.56 16.52 3.88
N GLY A 184 23.35 17.54 3.51
CA GLY A 184 22.88 18.66 2.68
C GLY A 184 22.37 18.19 1.32
N PHE A 185 23.08 17.27 0.67
CA PHE A 185 22.63 16.63 -0.57
C PHE A 185 21.30 15.87 -0.40
N ILE A 186 21.11 15.15 0.72
CA ILE A 186 19.84 14.47 1.02
C ILE A 186 18.71 15.49 1.18
N LEU A 187 18.92 16.56 1.95
CA LEU A 187 17.92 17.62 2.13
C LEU A 187 17.52 18.25 0.79
N PHE A 188 18.50 18.57 -0.04
CA PHE A 188 18.27 19.10 -1.38
C PHE A 188 17.49 18.11 -2.27
N THR A 189 17.86 16.82 -2.23
CA THR A 189 17.17 15.77 -3.00
C THR A 189 15.71 15.63 -2.56
N ILE A 190 15.43 15.68 -1.25
CA ILE A 190 14.06 15.63 -0.72
C ILE A 190 13.25 16.85 -1.18
N TYR A 191 13.83 18.06 -1.08
CA TYR A 191 13.21 19.29 -1.58
C TYR A 191 12.86 19.19 -3.07
N ARG A 192 13.83 18.77 -3.89
CA ARG A 192 13.63 18.59 -5.33
C ARG A 192 12.52 17.60 -5.65
N GLU A 193 12.52 16.45 -4.99
CA GLU A 193 11.50 15.43 -5.23
C GLU A 193 10.12 15.85 -4.74
N CYS A 194 10.02 16.73 -3.72
CA CYS A 194 8.76 17.36 -3.35
C CYS A 194 8.22 18.26 -4.46
N ILE A 195 9.05 19.10 -5.10
CA ILE A 195 8.63 19.96 -6.22
C ILE A 195 8.17 19.12 -7.41
N TYR A 196 8.99 18.16 -7.84
CA TYR A 196 8.63 17.25 -8.93
C TYR A 196 7.30 16.55 -8.68
N TYR A 197 7.09 16.06 -7.45
CA TYR A 197 5.85 15.41 -7.05
C TYR A 197 4.63 16.34 -7.12
N ILE A 198 4.75 17.58 -6.63
CA ILE A 198 3.65 18.55 -6.62
C ILE A 198 3.18 18.80 -8.04
N ASN A 199 4.10 19.17 -8.94
CA ASN A 199 3.78 19.47 -10.33
C ASN A 199 3.19 18.25 -11.06
N LEU A 200 3.78 17.06 -10.88
CA LEU A 200 3.25 15.84 -11.49
C LEU A 200 1.85 15.50 -11.00
N ARG A 201 1.63 15.62 -9.69
CA ARG A 201 0.33 15.31 -9.09
C ARG A 201 -0.73 16.30 -9.54
N HIS A 202 -0.43 17.59 -9.59
CA HIS A 202 -1.38 18.58 -10.10
C HIS A 202 -1.69 18.32 -11.57
N ALA A 203 -0.68 18.02 -12.41
CA ALA A 203 -0.90 17.63 -13.81
C ALA A 203 -1.81 16.40 -13.94
N TYR A 204 -1.63 15.41 -13.07
CA TYR A 204 -2.50 14.22 -13.04
C TYR A 204 -3.93 14.53 -12.59
N LEU A 205 -4.11 15.35 -11.55
CA LEU A 205 -5.43 15.69 -11.01
C LEU A 205 -6.22 16.67 -11.90
N LEU A 206 -5.54 17.48 -12.71
CA LEU A 206 -6.16 18.39 -13.67
C LEU A 206 -6.41 17.75 -15.05
N SER A 207 -5.82 16.58 -15.32
CA SER A 207 -6.06 15.86 -16.56
C SER A 207 -7.57 15.64 -16.82
N PRO A 208 -8.06 15.72 -18.07
CA PRO A 208 -9.49 15.57 -18.38
C PRO A 208 -10.09 14.26 -17.88
N TYR A 209 -9.26 13.21 -17.87
CA TYR A 209 -9.60 11.89 -17.34
C TYR A 209 -9.87 11.89 -15.83
N TYR A 210 -9.19 12.73 -15.06
CA TYR A 210 -9.42 12.85 -13.62
C TYR A 210 -10.44 13.94 -13.29
N SER A 211 -10.37 15.10 -13.93
CA SER A 211 -11.22 16.26 -13.60
C SER A 211 -12.71 15.98 -13.82
N LYS A 212 -13.07 15.22 -14.85
CA LYS A 212 -14.47 14.85 -15.19
C LYS A 212 -15.09 13.77 -14.30
N ARG A 213 -14.29 13.11 -13.46
CA ARG A 213 -14.76 12.07 -12.54
C ARG A 213 -15.88 12.55 -11.63
N LEU A 214 -16.68 11.61 -11.14
CA LEU A 214 -17.72 11.95 -10.15
C LEU A 214 -17.06 12.28 -8.81
N SER A 215 -16.00 11.54 -8.47
CA SER A 215 -15.28 11.70 -7.22
C SER A 215 -14.56 13.06 -7.11
N SER A 216 -13.94 13.55 -8.19
CA SER A 216 -13.24 14.85 -8.24
C SER A 216 -14.19 16.04 -8.03
N ARG A 217 -15.44 15.92 -8.48
CA ARG A 217 -16.48 16.95 -8.38
C ARG A 217 -17.33 16.85 -7.12
N THR A 218 -17.08 15.86 -6.27
CA THR A 218 -17.87 15.62 -5.07
C THR A 218 -17.07 15.90 -3.79
N VAL A 219 -17.63 16.74 -2.92
CA VAL A 219 -17.08 17.01 -1.58
C VAL A 219 -17.93 16.29 -0.53
N MET A 220 -17.26 15.54 0.34
CA MET A 220 -17.83 14.92 1.53
C MET A 220 -17.65 15.84 2.73
N PHE A 221 -18.76 16.31 3.30
CA PHE A 221 -18.81 17.05 4.56
C PHE A 221 -19.15 16.09 5.71
N SER A 222 -18.23 15.92 6.65
CA SER A 222 -18.48 15.13 7.87
C SER A 222 -19.08 16.00 8.98
N CYS A 223 -19.71 15.36 9.98
CA CYS A 223 -20.23 16.05 11.17
C CYS A 223 -21.24 17.16 10.85
N VAL A 224 -22.16 16.92 9.91
CA VAL A 224 -23.18 17.89 9.49
C VAL A 224 -24.21 18.11 10.60
N PRO A 225 -24.44 19.36 11.05
CA PRO A 225 -25.46 19.68 12.06
C PRO A 225 -26.87 19.29 11.60
N PRO A 226 -27.80 18.92 12.50
CA PRO A 226 -29.17 18.53 12.14
C PRO A 226 -29.90 19.56 11.26
N SER A 227 -29.65 20.86 11.50
CA SER A 227 -30.22 21.97 10.73
C SER A 227 -29.77 22.00 9.26
N TYR A 228 -28.57 21.48 8.95
CA TYR A 228 -28.01 21.44 7.59
C TYR A 228 -28.11 20.05 6.95
N ARG A 229 -28.76 19.08 7.60
CA ARG A 229 -29.10 17.77 7.01
C ARG A 229 -30.33 17.89 6.12
N ASP A 230 -30.35 18.87 5.24
CA ASP A 230 -31.40 19.11 4.26
C ASP A 230 -30.79 19.57 2.94
N ALA A 231 -31.24 18.98 1.84
CA ALA A 231 -30.66 19.19 0.53
C ALA A 231 -30.92 20.63 0.03
N ALA A 232 -32.09 21.19 0.31
CA ALA A 232 -32.44 22.55 -0.10
C ALA A 232 -31.54 23.60 0.58
N ARG A 233 -31.25 23.42 1.88
CA ARG A 233 -30.34 24.30 2.63
C ARG A 233 -28.90 24.20 2.14
N LEU A 234 -28.42 23.00 1.83
CA LEU A 234 -27.07 22.83 1.28
C LEU A 234 -26.93 23.45 -0.11
N ARG A 235 -27.97 23.37 -0.96
CA ARG A 235 -28.00 24.10 -2.24
C ARG A 235 -27.97 25.61 -2.03
N LYS A 236 -28.77 26.13 -1.09
CA LYS A 236 -28.74 27.56 -0.75
C LYS A 236 -27.38 28.03 -0.20
N LEU A 237 -26.69 27.16 0.55
CA LEU A 237 -25.38 27.46 1.14
C LEU A 237 -24.27 27.60 0.09
N PHE A 238 -24.26 26.74 -0.93
CA PHE A 238 -23.20 26.69 -1.94
C PHE A 238 -23.59 27.34 -3.29
N GLY A 239 -24.85 27.77 -3.43
CA GLY A 239 -25.37 28.43 -4.63
C GLY A 239 -25.67 27.47 -5.78
N ASP A 240 -25.77 28.04 -6.99
CA ASP A 240 -26.21 27.33 -8.20
C ASP A 240 -25.16 26.37 -8.78
N THR A 241 -23.95 26.35 -8.20
CA THR A 241 -22.87 25.42 -8.59
C THR A 241 -23.16 23.97 -8.18
N VAL A 242 -24.11 23.75 -7.26
CA VAL A 242 -24.45 22.42 -6.76
C VAL A 242 -25.36 21.68 -7.74
N LYS A 243 -24.87 20.55 -8.25
CA LYS A 243 -25.63 19.67 -9.14
C LYS A 243 -26.46 18.66 -8.36
N ASN A 244 -25.82 17.84 -7.53
CA ASN A 244 -26.48 16.80 -6.73
C ASN A 244 -26.06 16.87 -5.25
N VAL A 245 -27.00 16.49 -4.37
CA VAL A 245 -26.75 16.40 -2.93
C VAL A 245 -27.23 15.04 -2.44
N TRP A 246 -26.33 14.26 -1.86
CA TRP A 246 -26.66 13.00 -1.19
C TRP A 246 -26.55 13.17 0.31
N ILE A 247 -27.65 12.92 0.99
CA ILE A 247 -27.71 12.82 2.45
C ILE A 247 -28.09 11.38 2.77
N PRO A 248 -27.10 10.51 3.01
CA PRO A 248 -27.34 9.11 3.29
C PRO A 248 -28.30 8.94 4.48
N ARG A 249 -29.25 8.03 4.31
CA ARG A 249 -30.16 7.61 5.37
C ARG A 249 -29.78 6.21 5.81
N TYR A 250 -29.95 5.94 7.10
CA TYR A 250 -29.55 4.68 7.68
C TYR A 250 -30.66 4.08 8.55
N THR A 251 -30.78 2.76 8.44
CA THR A 251 -31.61 1.92 9.30
C THR A 251 -30.89 0.59 9.52
N SER A 252 -30.69 0.21 10.78
CA SER A 252 -30.07 -1.06 11.16
C SER A 252 -30.82 -2.27 10.64
N ASP A 253 -32.14 -2.17 10.54
CA ASP A 253 -32.98 -3.24 10.00
C ASP A 253 -32.71 -3.52 8.53
N LEU A 254 -32.49 -2.48 7.72
CA LEU A 254 -32.18 -2.66 6.30
C LEU A 254 -30.83 -3.37 6.13
N GLU A 255 -29.80 -2.94 6.88
CA GLU A 255 -28.49 -3.59 6.87
C GLU A 255 -28.58 -5.05 7.27
N ARG A 256 -29.27 -5.35 8.38
CA ARG A 256 -29.49 -6.72 8.84
C ARG A 256 -30.21 -7.58 7.80
N LEU A 257 -31.28 -7.06 7.19
CA LEU A 257 -32.08 -7.81 6.21
C LEU A 257 -31.32 -8.05 4.90
N VAL A 258 -30.59 -7.05 4.40
CA VAL A 258 -29.75 -7.21 3.20
C VAL A 258 -28.64 -8.23 3.46
N LYS A 259 -27.96 -8.13 4.61
CA LYS A 259 -26.95 -9.11 5.02
C LYS A 259 -27.54 -10.52 5.12
N GLU A 260 -28.69 -10.67 5.75
CA GLU A 260 -29.38 -11.97 5.85
C GLU A 260 -29.78 -12.52 4.48
N ARG A 261 -30.25 -11.66 3.57
CA ARG A 261 -30.59 -12.05 2.18
C ARG A 261 -29.37 -12.59 1.46
N ASP A 262 -28.25 -11.89 1.54
CA ASP A 262 -27.02 -12.26 0.84
C ASP A 262 -26.41 -13.55 1.42
N GLU A 263 -26.42 -13.71 2.75
CA GLU A 263 -26.03 -14.97 3.42
C GLU A 263 -26.96 -16.14 3.05
N THR A 264 -28.27 -15.88 2.94
CA THR A 264 -29.26 -16.89 2.54
C THR A 264 -29.09 -17.26 1.07
N ALA A 265 -28.75 -16.32 0.20
CA ALA A 265 -28.44 -16.60 -1.21
C ALA A 265 -27.18 -17.47 -1.35
N LEU A 266 -26.12 -17.19 -0.57
CA LEU A 266 -24.92 -18.05 -0.52
C LEU A 266 -25.25 -19.45 0.00
N ARG A 267 -26.15 -19.56 0.99
CA ARG A 267 -26.63 -20.85 1.51
C ARG A 267 -27.42 -21.61 0.45
N LEU A 268 -28.30 -20.95 -0.29
CA LEU A 268 -29.07 -21.53 -1.38
C LEU A 268 -28.14 -22.04 -2.48
N GLU A 269 -27.22 -21.21 -2.96
CA GLU A 269 -26.22 -21.60 -3.97
C GLU A 269 -25.42 -22.85 -3.56
N LYS A 270 -24.94 -22.89 -2.31
CA LYS A 270 -24.22 -24.07 -1.78
C LYS A 270 -25.11 -25.32 -1.72
N ALA A 271 -26.39 -25.17 -1.39
CA ALA A 271 -27.34 -26.26 -1.34
C ALA A 271 -27.67 -26.81 -2.74
N GLU A 272 -27.92 -25.95 -3.72
CA GLU A 272 -28.15 -26.33 -5.12
C GLU A 272 -26.96 -27.10 -5.69
N ILE A 273 -25.75 -26.57 -5.52
CA ILE A 273 -24.53 -27.23 -5.99
C ILE A 273 -24.36 -28.62 -5.36
N ARG A 274 -24.69 -28.76 -4.07
CA ARG A 274 -24.65 -30.04 -3.37
C ARG A 274 -25.67 -31.02 -3.94
N LEU A 275 -26.89 -30.57 -4.24
CA LEU A 275 -27.94 -31.39 -4.85
C LEU A 275 -27.51 -31.88 -6.24
N ILE A 276 -27.04 -30.96 -7.10
CA ILE A 276 -26.58 -31.26 -8.47
C ILE A 276 -25.44 -32.28 -8.45
N LYS A 277 -24.44 -32.08 -7.57
CA LYS A 277 -23.32 -33.03 -7.42
C LYS A 277 -23.79 -34.40 -6.94
N LEU A 278 -24.72 -34.46 -5.99
CA LEU A 278 -25.24 -35.72 -5.46
C LEU A 278 -26.00 -36.51 -6.52
N ALA A 279 -26.90 -35.85 -7.27
CA ALA A 279 -27.65 -36.45 -8.36
C ALA A 279 -26.73 -37.01 -9.45
N ASN A 280 -25.74 -36.22 -9.90
CA ASN A 280 -24.82 -36.64 -10.94
C ASN A 280 -23.85 -37.75 -10.49
N ARG A 281 -23.43 -37.76 -9.22
CA ARG A 281 -22.62 -38.88 -8.69
C ARG A 281 -23.39 -40.20 -8.73
N ARG A 282 -24.68 -40.18 -8.40
CA ARG A 282 -25.53 -41.37 -8.43
C ARG A 282 -25.86 -41.81 -9.86
N ARG A 283 -26.18 -40.87 -10.73
CA ARG A 283 -26.31 -41.12 -12.17
C ARG A 283 -25.06 -41.79 -12.72
N ASN A 284 -23.87 -41.23 -12.45
CA ASN A 284 -22.62 -41.80 -12.93
C ASN A 284 -22.34 -43.19 -12.32
N LYS A 285 -22.73 -43.43 -11.07
CA LYS A 285 -22.64 -44.77 -10.45
C LYS A 285 -23.57 -45.77 -11.15
N GLN A 286 -24.82 -45.39 -11.43
CA GLN A 286 -25.79 -46.24 -12.11
C GLN A 286 -25.40 -46.48 -13.57
N LEU A 287 -24.94 -45.47 -14.30
CA LEU A 287 -24.43 -45.63 -15.68
C LEU A 287 -23.21 -46.56 -15.73
N LYS A 288 -22.29 -46.44 -14.77
CA LYS A 288 -21.14 -47.36 -14.67
C LYS A 288 -21.58 -48.79 -14.32
N ALA A 289 -22.53 -48.95 -13.40
CA ALA A 289 -23.07 -50.26 -13.07
C ALA A 289 -23.81 -50.90 -14.25
N ALA A 290 -24.60 -50.11 -14.99
CA ALA A 290 -25.29 -50.55 -16.20
C ALA A 290 -24.31 -50.91 -17.32
N ALA A 291 -23.26 -50.11 -17.53
CA ALA A 291 -22.21 -50.42 -18.49
C ALA A 291 -21.41 -51.67 -18.10
N ALA A 292 -21.11 -51.87 -16.81
CA ALA A 292 -20.46 -53.09 -16.31
C ALA A 292 -21.37 -54.32 -16.48
N ALA A 293 -22.67 -54.20 -16.21
CA ALA A 293 -23.64 -55.26 -16.43
C ALA A 293 -23.80 -55.60 -17.93
N ALA A 294 -23.84 -54.60 -18.81
CA ALA A 294 -23.87 -54.80 -20.26
C ALA A 294 -22.57 -55.44 -20.78
N ALA A 295 -21.42 -55.05 -20.25
CA ALA A 295 -20.13 -55.67 -20.58
C ALA A 295 -19.99 -57.11 -20.03
N ALA A 296 -20.63 -57.40 -18.88
CA ALA A 296 -20.73 -58.77 -18.35
C ALA A 296 -21.66 -59.64 -19.20
N ALA A 297 -22.81 -59.11 -19.65
CA ALA A 297 -23.73 -59.79 -20.55
C ALA A 297 -23.18 -59.99 -21.98
N ALA A 298 -22.16 -59.22 -22.39
CA ALA A 298 -21.49 -59.34 -23.68
C ALA A 298 -20.32 -60.35 -23.69
N LYS A 299 -19.97 -60.95 -22.55
CA LYS A 299 -19.04 -62.10 -22.53
C LYS A 299 -19.81 -63.39 -22.86
N PRO A 300 -19.34 -64.22 -23.81
CA PRO A 300 -19.97 -65.52 -24.05
C PRO A 300 -19.71 -66.42 -22.83
N GLU A 301 -20.76 -66.71 -22.08
CA GLU A 301 -20.67 -67.58 -20.91
C GLU A 301 -20.88 -69.04 -21.35
N ASN A 302 -19.86 -69.86 -21.09
CA ASN A 302 -19.91 -71.30 -21.30
C ASN A 302 -20.90 -71.91 -20.29
N VAL A 303 -21.83 -72.69 -20.82
CA VAL A 303 -23.01 -73.22 -20.14
C VAL A 303 -22.65 -74.26 -19.08
N SER A 304 -23.25 -74.17 -17.89
CA SER A 304 -23.55 -75.31 -17.00
C SER A 304 -24.78 -74.99 -16.12
N PRO A 305 -25.75 -75.91 -15.97
CA PRO A 305 -27.06 -75.65 -15.34
C PRO A 305 -27.07 -75.89 -13.81
N PRO A 306 -28.14 -75.51 -13.09
CA PRO A 306 -28.07 -74.98 -11.73
C PRO A 306 -28.29 -76.05 -10.65
N ARG A 307 -27.83 -75.78 -9.42
CA ARG A 307 -28.15 -76.61 -8.26
C ARG A 307 -28.55 -75.78 -7.03
N SER A 308 -29.84 -75.94 -6.71
CA SER A 308 -30.54 -75.86 -5.42
C SER A 308 -30.31 -74.67 -4.49
N ALA A 309 -31.41 -73.93 -4.34
CA ALA A 309 -31.87 -73.25 -3.14
C ALA A 309 -31.32 -73.79 -1.81
N ALA A 310 -30.82 -72.88 -0.98
CA ALA A 310 -30.81 -73.00 0.46
C ALA A 310 -31.29 -71.68 1.05
N ALA A 311 -32.39 -71.77 1.78
CA ALA A 311 -33.05 -70.70 2.49
C ALA A 311 -32.20 -70.23 3.69
N SER A 312 -32.21 -68.93 3.96
CA SER A 312 -32.00 -68.39 5.31
C SER A 312 -33.14 -67.43 5.62
N GLU A 313 -34.17 -68.02 6.22
CA GLU A 313 -35.04 -67.52 7.29
C GLU A 313 -35.18 -65.99 7.45
N ARG A 314 -36.39 -65.52 7.11
CA ARG A 314 -37.00 -64.34 7.73
C ARG A 314 -37.46 -64.71 9.14
N SER A 315 -36.99 -63.96 10.13
CA SER A 315 -37.69 -63.82 11.41
C SER A 315 -38.59 -62.59 11.33
N ASP A 316 -39.90 -62.84 11.24
CA ASP A 316 -40.95 -61.83 11.37
C ASP A 316 -41.20 -61.57 12.87
N ASP A 317 -40.68 -60.45 13.39
CA ASP A 317 -41.15 -59.83 14.63
C ASP A 317 -41.93 -58.55 14.27
N PRO A 318 -43.27 -58.51 14.43
CA PRO A 318 -44.09 -57.38 13.99
C PRO A 318 -44.25 -56.33 15.10
N GLU A 319 -43.16 -55.95 15.77
CA GLU A 319 -43.28 -54.97 16.86
C GLU A 319 -42.00 -54.15 17.08
N LYS A 320 -41.53 -53.49 16.00
CA LYS A 320 -40.70 -52.26 16.05
C LYS A 320 -40.53 -51.63 14.65
N ALA A 321 -41.65 -51.45 13.93
CA ALA A 321 -41.67 -50.57 12.77
C ALA A 321 -41.75 -49.10 13.24
N HIS A 322 -40.61 -48.43 13.34
CA HIS A 322 -40.61 -46.96 13.40
C HIS A 322 -41.05 -46.42 12.02
N PRO A 323 -41.94 -45.42 11.91
CA PRO A 323 -42.64 -45.05 10.65
C PRO A 323 -41.78 -44.43 9.54
N TYR A 324 -40.46 -44.50 9.64
CA TYR A 324 -39.54 -43.97 8.64
C TYR A 324 -38.31 -44.86 8.63
N LEU A 325 -38.25 -45.81 7.69
CA LEU A 325 -37.05 -46.46 7.12
C LEU A 325 -37.40 -47.89 6.70
N ASP A 326 -38.17 -48.05 5.64
CA ASP A 326 -37.74 -48.88 4.50
C ASP A 326 -38.72 -48.70 3.34
N SER A 327 -38.37 -47.84 2.39
CA SER A 327 -39.00 -47.82 1.08
C SER A 327 -37.90 -47.60 0.05
N THR A 328 -37.44 -48.69 -0.56
CA THR A 328 -36.65 -48.70 -1.79
C THR A 328 -37.48 -48.31 -3.02
N ALA A 329 -38.73 -47.88 -2.84
CA ALA A 329 -39.50 -47.15 -3.83
C ALA A 329 -39.28 -45.64 -3.66
N LEU A 330 -38.80 -44.97 -4.72
CA LEU A 330 -38.61 -43.52 -4.79
C LEU A 330 -39.91 -42.81 -4.39
N PRO A 331 -39.94 -42.01 -3.29
CA PRO A 331 -41.14 -41.27 -2.94
C PRO A 331 -41.36 -40.14 -3.95
N ASP A 332 -42.58 -40.16 -4.48
CA ASP A 332 -43.20 -39.23 -5.40
C ASP A 332 -42.94 -37.76 -5.00
N VAL A 333 -42.04 -37.11 -5.74
CA VAL A 333 -42.07 -35.65 -5.91
C VAL A 333 -42.41 -35.43 -7.38
N ASN A 334 -43.68 -35.62 -7.74
CA ASN A 334 -44.23 -35.37 -9.07
C ASN A 334 -43.54 -34.16 -9.73
N GLY A 335 -42.73 -34.44 -10.76
CA GLY A 335 -42.11 -33.44 -11.62
C GLY A 335 -40.65 -33.01 -11.32
N SER A 336 -39.96 -33.47 -10.26
CA SER A 336 -38.54 -33.09 -10.05
C SER A 336 -37.54 -34.06 -10.68
N VAL A 337 -36.71 -33.58 -11.62
CA VAL A 337 -35.63 -34.35 -12.29
C VAL A 337 -34.62 -34.90 -11.29
N ALA A 338 -34.33 -34.15 -10.23
CA ALA A 338 -33.44 -34.61 -9.16
C ALA A 338 -33.99 -35.83 -8.40
N ALA A 339 -35.32 -35.98 -8.32
CA ALA A 339 -35.97 -37.08 -7.58
C ALA A 339 -35.73 -38.45 -8.23
N GLN A 340 -35.37 -38.49 -9.52
CA GLN A 340 -34.95 -39.73 -10.21
C GLN A 340 -33.69 -40.35 -9.58
N TRP A 341 -32.83 -39.53 -8.96
CA TRP A 341 -31.52 -39.95 -8.47
C TRP A 341 -31.35 -39.76 -6.96
N VAL A 342 -32.13 -38.87 -6.34
CA VAL A 342 -31.98 -38.48 -4.92
C VAL A 342 -33.33 -38.55 -4.21
N GLY A 343 -33.41 -39.34 -3.15
CA GLY A 343 -34.61 -39.42 -2.31
C GLY A 343 -34.87 -38.11 -1.55
N ALA A 344 -36.14 -37.83 -1.24
CA ALA A 344 -36.55 -36.61 -0.53
C ALA A 344 -35.83 -36.43 0.83
N SER A 345 -35.58 -37.54 1.54
CA SER A 345 -34.86 -37.56 2.81
C SER A 345 -33.37 -37.24 2.69
N GLU A 346 -32.79 -37.28 1.50
CA GLU A 346 -31.36 -37.05 1.28
C GLU A 346 -31.07 -35.67 0.68
N ARG A 347 -32.13 -34.90 0.36
CA ARG A 347 -31.98 -33.52 -0.08
C ARG A 347 -31.24 -32.68 0.98
N PRO A 348 -30.46 -31.66 0.55
CA PRO A 348 -29.75 -30.78 1.46
C PRO A 348 -30.69 -30.13 2.48
N HIS A 349 -30.50 -30.45 3.76
CA HIS A 349 -31.34 -29.95 4.85
C HIS A 349 -30.49 -29.24 5.90
N HIS A 350 -31.10 -28.33 6.64
CA HIS A 350 -30.51 -27.69 7.80
C HIS A 350 -31.57 -27.55 8.90
N ARG A 351 -31.12 -27.14 10.09
CA ARG A 351 -31.96 -26.98 11.27
C ARG A 351 -31.90 -25.52 11.72
N PRO A 352 -32.74 -24.63 11.18
CA PRO A 352 -32.70 -23.23 11.55
C PRO A 352 -33.17 -23.03 13.00
N LEU A 353 -32.47 -22.19 13.75
CA LEU A 353 -32.84 -21.79 15.10
C LEU A 353 -34.26 -21.23 15.16
N ALA A 354 -34.65 -20.43 14.16
CA ALA A 354 -35.98 -19.84 14.05
C ALA A 354 -37.13 -20.87 13.95
N ASN A 355 -36.83 -22.13 13.62
CA ASN A 355 -37.80 -23.21 13.57
C ASN A 355 -37.54 -24.26 14.68
N PHE A 356 -37.03 -23.83 15.84
CA PHE A 356 -36.73 -24.69 16.98
C PHE A 356 -35.88 -25.92 16.59
N PHE A 357 -34.87 -25.73 15.73
CA PHE A 357 -34.01 -26.78 15.20
C PHE A 357 -34.73 -27.91 14.44
N ARG A 358 -35.99 -27.73 14.03
CA ARG A 358 -36.68 -28.68 13.17
C ARG A 358 -35.99 -28.76 11.82
N ARG A 359 -35.91 -29.98 11.28
CA ARG A 359 -35.30 -30.26 9.98
C ARG A 359 -36.13 -29.62 8.86
N VAL A 360 -35.50 -28.80 8.02
CA VAL A 360 -36.14 -28.21 6.84
C VAL A 360 -35.28 -28.42 5.60
N ASP A 361 -35.93 -28.63 4.45
CA ASP A 361 -35.27 -28.57 3.14
C ASP A 361 -34.66 -27.18 2.92
N THR A 362 -33.35 -27.14 2.74
CA THR A 362 -32.57 -25.90 2.63
C THR A 362 -32.92 -25.12 1.37
N ILE A 363 -33.21 -25.81 0.27
CA ILE A 363 -33.48 -25.17 -1.02
C ILE A 363 -34.84 -24.49 -0.94
N LYS A 364 -35.89 -25.25 -0.58
CA LYS A 364 -37.25 -24.73 -0.43
C LYS A 364 -37.32 -23.60 0.60
N TRP A 365 -36.70 -23.80 1.77
CA TRP A 365 -36.65 -22.79 2.82
C TRP A 365 -35.95 -21.51 2.37
N SER A 366 -34.77 -21.62 1.74
CA SER A 366 -33.99 -20.43 1.35
C SER A 366 -34.69 -19.65 0.24
N ARG A 367 -35.33 -20.31 -0.73
CA ARG A 367 -36.16 -19.64 -1.75
C ARG A 367 -37.29 -18.84 -1.11
N ASN A 368 -38.07 -19.47 -0.24
CA ASN A 368 -39.15 -18.78 0.46
C ASN A 368 -38.64 -17.63 1.33
N ARG A 369 -37.51 -17.83 2.03
CA ARG A 369 -36.89 -16.79 2.85
C ARG A 369 -36.42 -15.62 2.02
N ILE A 370 -35.72 -15.83 0.90
CA ILE A 370 -35.29 -14.77 -0.02
C ILE A 370 -36.49 -13.97 -0.55
N LYS A 371 -37.60 -14.64 -0.91
CA LYS A 371 -38.84 -13.97 -1.33
C LYS A 371 -39.35 -13.01 -0.24
N THR A 372 -39.44 -13.48 1.01
CA THR A 372 -39.88 -12.64 2.15
C THR A 372 -38.92 -11.48 2.42
N LEU A 373 -37.60 -11.75 2.44
CA LEU A 373 -36.57 -10.74 2.68
C LEU A 373 -36.57 -9.67 1.59
N THR A 374 -36.70 -10.07 0.32
CA THR A 374 -36.72 -9.14 -0.82
C THR A 374 -37.92 -8.19 -0.74
N HIS A 375 -39.09 -8.71 -0.36
CA HIS A 375 -40.26 -7.88 -0.12
C HIS A 375 -40.04 -6.87 1.01
N GLN A 376 -39.51 -7.33 2.16
CA GLN A 376 -39.20 -6.47 3.31
C GLN A 376 -38.15 -5.40 2.97
N ILE A 377 -37.07 -5.78 2.29
CA ILE A 377 -36.01 -4.88 1.81
C ILE A 377 -36.60 -3.83 0.87
N ASN A 378 -37.41 -4.23 -0.12
CA ASN A 378 -38.02 -3.28 -1.05
C ASN A 378 -39.05 -2.37 -0.37
N LYS A 379 -39.74 -2.84 0.68
CA LYS A 379 -40.60 -1.99 1.51
C LYS A 379 -39.79 -0.93 2.25
N LEU A 380 -38.68 -1.33 2.89
CA LEU A 380 -37.80 -0.41 3.62
C LEU A 380 -37.03 0.55 2.70
N ARG A 381 -36.55 0.09 1.54
CA ARG A 381 -35.93 0.97 0.54
C ARG A 381 -36.90 2.05 0.07
N ARG A 382 -38.18 1.69 -0.16
CA ARG A 382 -39.23 2.65 -0.53
C ARG A 382 -39.55 3.64 0.59
N SER A 383 -39.63 3.19 1.86
CA SER A 383 -39.86 4.12 2.97
C SER A 383 -38.71 5.10 3.18
N LEU A 384 -37.46 4.63 3.06
CA LEU A 384 -36.28 5.49 3.13
C LEU A 384 -36.25 6.54 2.00
N LEU A 385 -36.65 6.15 0.78
CA LEU A 385 -36.78 7.08 -0.36
C LEU A 385 -37.86 8.14 -0.13
N LYS A 386 -38.96 7.78 0.54
CA LYS A 386 -40.00 8.75 0.97
C LYS A 386 -39.53 9.71 2.07
N GLY A 387 -38.36 9.45 2.65
CA GLY A 387 -37.76 10.30 3.65
C GLY A 387 -37.96 9.83 5.10
N GLU A 388 -38.44 8.61 5.30
CA GLU A 388 -38.45 7.95 6.61
C GLU A 388 -37.00 7.53 6.99
N GLY A 389 -36.71 7.40 8.29
CA GLY A 389 -35.39 6.98 8.79
C GLY A 389 -34.40 8.11 9.11
N ARG A 390 -33.33 7.76 9.83
CA ARG A 390 -32.35 8.71 10.37
C ARG A 390 -31.38 9.19 9.29
N ARG A 391 -31.27 10.51 9.13
CA ARG A 391 -30.23 11.15 8.29
C ARG A 391 -28.87 11.04 8.98
N LEU A 392 -27.86 10.56 8.25
CA LEU A 392 -26.49 10.50 8.76
C LEU A 392 -25.91 11.92 8.95
N PRO A 393 -24.95 12.10 9.88
CA PRO A 393 -24.25 13.37 10.06
C PRO A 393 -23.21 13.61 8.96
N THR A 394 -23.47 13.18 7.72
CA THR A 394 -22.59 13.36 6.57
C THR A 394 -23.43 13.72 5.36
N ALA A 395 -22.91 14.63 4.53
CA ALA A 395 -23.47 14.96 3.23
C ALA A 395 -22.39 14.87 2.16
N PHE A 396 -22.76 14.37 0.99
CA PHE A 396 -21.93 14.42 -0.22
C PHE A 396 -22.57 15.44 -1.16
N VAL A 397 -21.80 16.38 -1.67
CA VAL A 397 -22.27 17.45 -2.55
C VAL A 397 -21.46 17.41 -3.84
N GLU A 398 -22.12 17.13 -4.96
CA GLU A 398 -21.53 17.21 -6.31
C GLU A 398 -21.73 18.61 -6.88
N PHE A 399 -20.65 19.13 -7.43
CA PHE A 399 -20.59 20.42 -8.11
C PHE A 399 -20.54 20.23 -9.64
N SER A 400 -20.89 21.29 -10.37
CA SER A 400 -20.81 21.34 -11.84
C SER A 400 -19.39 21.02 -12.35
N SER A 401 -18.39 21.67 -11.77
CA SER A 401 -16.97 21.58 -12.14
C SER A 401 -16.08 21.13 -10.97
N GLN A 402 -14.88 20.61 -11.28
CA GLN A 402 -13.87 20.30 -10.26
C GLN A 402 -13.40 21.57 -9.54
N ALA A 403 -13.27 22.67 -10.27
CA ALA A 403 -12.89 23.96 -9.70
C ALA A 403 -13.89 24.41 -8.63
N ASP A 404 -15.19 24.25 -8.85
CA ASP A 404 -16.23 24.59 -7.87
C ASP A 404 -16.21 23.67 -6.65
N ALA A 405 -15.95 22.38 -6.84
CA ALA A 405 -15.75 21.44 -5.73
C ALA A 405 -14.53 21.82 -4.86
N GLU A 406 -13.40 22.17 -5.48
CA GLU A 406 -12.21 22.64 -4.78
C GLU A 406 -12.47 23.95 -4.03
N ARG A 407 -13.24 24.88 -4.61
CA ARG A 407 -13.69 26.11 -3.93
C ARG A 407 -14.46 25.78 -2.66
N ALA A 408 -15.48 24.92 -2.74
CA ALA A 408 -16.28 24.53 -1.59
C ALA A 408 -15.51 23.73 -0.53
N TYR A 409 -14.47 23.00 -0.95
CA TYR A 409 -13.57 22.29 -0.05
C TYR A 409 -12.67 23.27 0.74
N GLN A 410 -12.18 24.32 0.09
CA GLN A 410 -11.26 25.30 0.67
C GLN A 410 -11.98 26.38 1.50
N THR A 411 -13.19 26.82 1.11
CA THR A 411 -13.96 27.84 1.85
C THR A 411 -14.56 27.28 3.13
N LEU A 412 -14.56 28.06 4.22
CA LEU A 412 -15.15 27.65 5.49
C LEU A 412 -16.67 27.46 5.36
N ALA A 413 -17.16 26.23 5.54
CA ALA A 413 -18.58 25.91 5.33
C ALA A 413 -19.50 26.28 6.53
N HIS A 414 -18.96 26.39 7.74
CA HIS A 414 -19.74 26.60 8.96
C HIS A 414 -18.97 27.44 9.98
N ASN A 415 -19.66 28.28 10.74
CA ASN A 415 -19.06 29.18 11.73
C ASN A 415 -18.61 28.48 13.03
N ARG A 416 -19.30 27.42 13.47
CA ARG A 416 -18.91 26.64 14.66
C ARG A 416 -17.79 25.63 14.36
N PRO A 417 -16.82 25.46 15.27
CA PRO A 417 -15.77 24.47 15.10
C PRO A 417 -16.34 23.04 15.06
N LEU A 418 -15.61 22.13 14.40
CA LEU A 418 -15.90 20.70 14.31
C LEU A 418 -17.25 20.32 13.65
N HIS A 419 -17.97 21.29 13.10
CA HIS A 419 -19.18 21.09 12.31
C HIS A 419 -18.87 21.24 10.83
N MET A 420 -19.46 20.38 9.99
CA MET A 420 -19.12 20.28 8.55
C MET A 420 -17.60 20.08 8.32
N SER A 421 -16.90 19.50 9.31
CA SER A 421 -15.46 19.29 9.36
C SER A 421 -15.17 17.95 10.06
N PRO A 422 -14.23 17.13 9.57
CA PRO A 422 -13.38 17.35 8.39
C PRO A 422 -14.13 17.18 7.06
N ARG A 423 -13.59 17.80 6.02
CA ARG A 423 -14.06 17.73 4.62
C ARG A 423 -13.11 16.87 3.82
N TYR A 424 -13.61 16.19 2.80
CA TYR A 424 -12.79 15.36 1.93
C TYR A 424 -13.25 15.47 0.47
N ILE A 425 -12.29 15.44 -0.46
CA ILE A 425 -12.55 15.50 -1.90
C ILE A 425 -11.95 14.28 -2.61
N GLY A 426 -12.56 13.85 -3.73
CA GLY A 426 -12.11 12.73 -4.54
C GLY A 426 -12.36 11.33 -3.94
N ILE A 427 -13.15 11.21 -2.87
CA ILE A 427 -13.47 9.90 -2.31
C ILE A 427 -14.35 9.16 -3.31
N ARG A 428 -13.90 8.01 -3.81
CA ARG A 428 -14.68 7.19 -4.71
C ARG A 428 -15.82 6.50 -3.94
N PRO A 429 -17.01 6.31 -4.53
CA PRO A 429 -18.15 5.70 -3.85
C PRO A 429 -17.87 4.31 -3.24
N ASP A 430 -17.03 3.52 -3.89
CA ASP A 430 -16.62 2.17 -3.47
C ASP A 430 -15.61 2.17 -2.30
N GLU A 431 -14.90 3.28 -2.08
CA GLU A 431 -13.93 3.43 -0.98
C GLU A 431 -14.57 3.90 0.33
N VAL A 432 -15.84 4.33 0.31
CA VAL A 432 -16.53 4.89 1.48
C VAL A 432 -16.70 3.83 2.56
N VAL A 433 -16.13 4.08 3.75
CA VAL A 433 -16.28 3.24 4.93
C VAL A 433 -17.50 3.71 5.71
N TRP A 434 -18.67 3.18 5.35
CA TRP A 434 -19.97 3.59 5.91
C TRP A 434 -20.06 3.52 7.45
N ALA A 435 -19.36 2.58 8.09
CA ALA A 435 -19.29 2.50 9.55
C ALA A 435 -18.68 3.77 10.19
N SER A 436 -17.68 4.37 9.54
CA SER A 436 -16.98 5.58 9.99
C SER A 436 -17.78 6.86 9.74
N VAL A 437 -18.54 6.88 8.64
CA VAL A 437 -19.37 8.03 8.21
C VAL A 437 -20.57 8.27 9.15
N ARG A 438 -20.99 7.23 9.87
CA ARG A 438 -22.10 7.26 10.84
C ARG A 438 -21.74 7.97 12.16
N MET A 439 -20.44 8.10 12.47
CA MET A 439 -19.96 8.62 13.75
C MET A 439 -20.23 10.13 13.90
N GLN A 440 -20.50 10.55 15.13
CA GLN A 440 -20.58 11.97 15.46
C GLN A 440 -19.19 12.58 15.69
N TRP A 441 -19.10 13.91 15.75
CA TRP A 441 -17.82 14.62 15.92
C TRP A 441 -17.11 14.24 17.23
N PHE A 442 -17.84 14.13 18.35
CA PHE A 442 -17.23 13.81 19.65
C PHE A 442 -16.75 12.35 19.71
N GLU A 443 -17.55 11.42 19.19
CA GLU A 443 -17.22 9.99 19.14
C GLU A 443 -15.94 9.77 18.33
N ARG A 444 -15.81 10.48 17.21
CA ARG A 444 -14.61 10.46 16.35
C ARG A 444 -13.37 10.96 17.10
N ILE A 445 -13.47 12.06 17.85
CA ILE A 445 -12.34 12.62 18.60
C ILE A 445 -11.89 11.65 19.70
N VAL A 446 -12.82 11.18 20.53
CA VAL A 446 -12.51 10.26 21.64
C VAL A 446 -11.89 8.98 21.11
N ARG A 447 -12.52 8.33 20.10
CA ARG A 447 -11.96 7.10 19.50
C ARG A 447 -10.63 7.36 18.81
N GLY A 448 -10.46 8.51 18.16
CA GLY A 448 -9.19 8.91 17.56
C GLY A 448 -8.06 8.98 18.59
N PHE A 449 -8.31 9.59 19.75
CA PHE A 449 -7.35 9.67 20.85
C PHE A 449 -7.05 8.29 21.45
N VAL A 450 -8.10 7.50 21.76
CA VAL A 450 -7.95 6.14 22.31
C VAL A 450 -7.15 5.25 21.36
N MET A 451 -7.42 5.28 20.04
CA MET A 451 -6.68 4.47 19.08
C MET A 451 -5.22 4.94 18.92
N ARG A 452 -4.94 6.25 18.96
CA ARG A 452 -3.56 6.75 18.95
C ARG A 452 -2.79 6.30 20.20
N ALA A 453 -3.40 6.41 21.38
CA ALA A 453 -2.81 5.93 22.63
C ALA A 453 -2.55 4.41 22.60
N ALA A 454 -3.52 3.62 22.12
CA ALA A 454 -3.38 2.17 21.98
C ALA A 454 -2.26 1.79 21.01
N ILE A 455 -2.11 2.50 19.88
CA ILE A 455 -1.01 2.28 18.93
C ILE A 455 0.34 2.63 19.57
N THR A 456 0.45 3.75 20.28
CA THR A 456 1.69 4.13 20.98
C THR A 456 2.08 3.07 22.02
N ALA A 457 1.13 2.60 22.82
CA ALA A 457 1.35 1.52 23.78
C ALA A 457 1.80 0.23 23.06
N ALA A 458 1.15 -0.12 21.96
CA ALA A 458 1.53 -1.29 21.17
C ALA A 458 2.96 -1.16 20.61
N ILE A 459 3.38 0.02 20.14
CA ILE A 459 4.75 0.25 19.65
C ILE A 459 5.78 0.04 20.77
N ILE A 460 5.51 0.55 21.99
CA ILE A 460 6.43 0.43 23.12
C ILE A 460 6.52 -1.02 23.60
N PHE A 461 5.38 -1.69 23.77
CA PHE A 461 5.31 -3.04 24.36
C PHE A 461 5.38 -4.19 23.35
N TRP A 462 5.61 -3.93 22.06
CA TRP A 462 5.72 -5.00 21.04
C TRP A 462 6.95 -5.90 21.23
N SER A 463 7.95 -5.44 21.96
CA SER A 463 9.09 -6.26 22.34
C SER A 463 8.67 -7.48 23.17
N VAL A 464 7.56 -7.42 23.91
CA VAL A 464 7.07 -8.53 24.74
C VAL A 464 6.59 -9.72 23.89
N PRO A 465 5.66 -9.56 22.91
CA PRO A 465 5.34 -10.62 21.96
C PRO A 465 6.55 -11.15 21.18
N SER A 466 7.49 -10.26 20.83
CA SER A 466 8.69 -10.63 20.08
C SER A 466 9.65 -11.47 20.95
N ALA A 467 9.81 -11.12 22.22
CA ALA A 467 10.59 -11.88 23.19
C ALA A 467 9.96 -13.26 23.46
N PHE A 468 8.63 -13.35 23.52
CA PHE A 468 7.94 -14.64 23.62
C PHE A 468 8.24 -15.56 22.43
N VAL A 469 8.25 -15.03 21.21
CA VAL A 469 8.72 -15.79 20.02
C VAL A 469 10.18 -16.17 20.15
N GLY A 470 11.01 -15.30 20.72
CA GLY A 470 12.41 -15.60 21.07
C GLY A 470 12.54 -16.78 22.03
N VAL A 471 11.67 -16.91 23.03
CA VAL A 471 11.68 -18.05 23.97
C VAL A 471 11.38 -19.37 23.25
N ILE A 472 10.53 -19.37 22.23
CA ILE A 472 10.22 -20.56 21.40
C ILE A 472 11.48 -21.08 20.68
N SER A 473 12.50 -20.22 20.45
CA SER A 473 13.77 -20.65 19.87
C SER A 473 14.58 -21.58 20.77
N ASN A 474 14.36 -21.52 22.09
CA ASN A 474 15.08 -22.34 23.05
C ASN A 474 14.27 -23.60 23.41
N ILE A 475 14.44 -24.64 22.60
CA ILE A 475 13.75 -25.93 22.74
C ILE A 475 14.01 -26.56 24.12
N ARG A 476 15.23 -26.42 24.67
CA ARG A 476 15.58 -26.98 25.99
C ARG A 476 14.85 -26.27 27.13
N PHE A 477 14.78 -24.95 27.08
CA PHE A 477 13.98 -24.17 28.04
C PHE A 477 12.50 -24.54 27.96
N LEU A 478 11.97 -24.72 26.74
CA LEU A 478 10.57 -25.08 26.52
C LEU A 478 10.26 -26.51 27.00
N ALA A 479 11.17 -27.46 26.81
CA ALA A 479 11.06 -28.83 27.31
C ALA A 479 11.09 -28.90 28.85
N ASN A 480 11.85 -28.01 29.51
CA ASN A 480 11.86 -27.88 30.96
C ASN A 480 10.56 -27.25 31.50
N LEU A 481 9.95 -26.32 30.76
CA LEU A 481 8.70 -25.65 31.15
C LEU A 481 7.47 -26.53 30.89
N PHE A 482 7.49 -27.33 29.82
CA PHE A 482 6.40 -28.20 29.40
C PHE A 482 6.91 -29.64 29.20
N PRO A 483 6.69 -30.54 30.18
CA PRO A 483 7.23 -31.90 30.16
C PRO A 483 6.81 -32.74 28.92
N PHE A 484 5.68 -32.41 28.29
CA PHE A 484 5.23 -33.09 27.06
C PHE A 484 6.06 -32.72 25.81
N LEU A 485 6.97 -31.74 25.88
CA LEU A 485 7.85 -31.32 24.78
C LEU A 485 9.24 -31.98 24.84
N VAL A 486 9.51 -32.83 25.84
CA VAL A 486 10.82 -33.51 26.00
C VAL A 486 11.19 -34.35 24.77
N TRP A 487 10.21 -34.99 24.12
CA TRP A 487 10.45 -35.76 22.88
C TRP A 487 11.06 -34.91 21.74
N VAL A 488 10.84 -33.59 21.73
CA VAL A 488 11.41 -32.68 20.73
C VAL A 488 12.91 -32.52 20.92
N THR A 489 13.42 -32.66 22.15
CA THR A 489 14.86 -32.63 22.45
C THR A 489 15.57 -33.91 22.05
N GLU A 490 14.84 -35.01 21.86
CA GLU A 490 15.38 -36.31 21.41
C GLU A 490 15.49 -36.42 19.89
N LEU A 491 15.02 -35.41 19.13
CA LEU A 491 15.13 -35.38 17.67
C LEU A 491 16.60 -35.21 17.22
N PRO A 492 16.97 -35.72 16.02
CA PRO A 492 18.32 -35.59 15.49
C PRO A 492 18.79 -34.13 15.41
N GLY A 493 20.09 -33.89 15.67
CA GLY A 493 20.72 -32.55 15.71
C GLY A 493 20.37 -31.62 14.54
N PRO A 494 20.30 -32.08 13.28
CA PRO A 494 19.88 -31.23 12.16
C PRO A 494 18.42 -30.77 12.26
N VAL A 495 17.51 -31.62 12.75
CA VAL A 495 16.08 -31.31 12.86
C VAL A 495 15.82 -30.34 14.00
N THR A 496 16.47 -30.55 15.15
CA THR A 496 16.38 -29.63 16.29
C THR A 496 16.97 -28.27 15.94
N GLY A 497 18.08 -28.22 15.19
CA GLY A 497 18.67 -26.99 14.65
C GLY A 497 17.75 -26.23 13.69
N ILE A 498 17.05 -26.94 12.79
CA ILE A 498 16.04 -26.31 11.90
C ILE A 498 14.88 -25.76 12.73
N ILE A 499 14.37 -26.50 13.71
CA ILE A 499 13.27 -26.04 14.55
C ILE A 499 13.70 -24.80 15.36
N SER A 500 14.88 -24.80 15.98
CA SER A 500 15.38 -23.66 16.77
C SER A 500 15.74 -22.43 15.94
N GLY A 501 16.11 -22.60 14.66
CA GLY A 501 16.49 -21.49 13.78
C GLY A 501 15.34 -20.96 12.90
N LEU A 502 14.61 -21.85 12.25
CA LEU A 502 13.58 -21.49 11.26
C LEU A 502 12.25 -21.12 11.92
N LEU A 503 11.81 -21.86 12.95
CA LEU A 503 10.50 -21.63 13.58
C LEU A 503 10.39 -20.21 14.20
N PRO A 504 11.39 -19.69 14.94
CA PRO A 504 11.32 -18.34 15.50
C PRO A 504 11.38 -17.27 14.41
N ALA A 505 12.19 -17.47 13.37
CA ALA A 505 12.26 -16.54 12.23
C ALA A 505 10.91 -16.46 11.49
N LEU A 506 10.27 -17.62 11.24
CA LEU A 506 8.94 -17.67 10.63
C LEU A 506 7.87 -17.06 11.55
N ALA A 507 7.87 -17.40 12.84
CA ALA A 507 6.95 -16.86 13.82
C ALA A 507 7.09 -15.35 13.97
N LEU A 508 8.31 -14.82 13.97
CA LEU A 508 8.59 -13.38 14.01
C LEU A 508 8.12 -12.70 12.72
N SER A 509 8.36 -13.31 11.55
CA SER A 509 7.87 -12.77 10.27
C SER A 509 6.34 -12.72 10.22
N PHE A 510 5.66 -13.73 10.77
CA PHE A 510 4.20 -13.76 10.88
C PHE A 510 3.68 -12.70 11.86
N LEU A 511 4.36 -12.55 13.00
CA LEU A 511 4.06 -11.51 13.98
C LEU A 511 4.15 -10.11 13.34
N MET A 512 5.20 -9.84 12.55
CA MET A 512 5.35 -8.56 11.83
C MET A 512 4.29 -8.39 10.72
N ALA A 513 3.89 -9.46 10.03
CA ALA A 513 2.86 -9.42 9.00
C ALA A 513 1.45 -9.09 9.55
N ILE A 514 1.19 -9.39 10.83
CA ILE A 514 -0.07 -9.07 11.50
C ILE A 514 -0.21 -7.57 11.79
N VAL A 515 0.90 -6.85 12.03
CA VAL A 515 0.86 -5.45 12.49
C VAL A 515 0.08 -4.54 11.54
N PRO A 516 0.34 -4.49 10.21
CA PRO A 516 -0.44 -3.64 9.31
C PRO A 516 -1.93 -4.02 9.27
N TRP A 517 -2.27 -5.29 9.51
CA TRP A 517 -3.67 -5.72 9.58
C TRP A 517 -4.37 -5.18 10.82
N LEU A 518 -3.72 -5.25 12.00
CA LEU A 518 -4.23 -4.64 13.23
C LEU A 518 -4.39 -3.12 13.09
N LEU A 519 -3.40 -2.44 12.51
CA LEU A 519 -3.45 -1.00 12.30
C LEU A 519 -4.60 -0.56 11.38
N ARG A 520 -4.97 -1.35 10.36
CA ARG A 520 -6.17 -1.11 9.56
C ARG A 520 -7.46 -1.26 10.37
N GLY A 521 -7.49 -2.22 11.29
CA GLY A 521 -8.56 -2.37 12.27
C GLY A 521 -8.70 -1.12 13.14
N CYS A 522 -7.59 -0.66 13.74
CA CYS A 522 -7.54 0.57 14.53
C CYS A 522 -7.98 1.80 13.73
N ALA A 523 -7.58 1.91 12.47
CA ALA A 523 -7.98 3.00 11.58
C ALA A 523 -9.51 3.05 11.34
N ARG A 524 -10.15 1.89 11.17
CA ARG A 524 -11.62 1.80 11.05
C ARG A 524 -12.31 2.16 12.36
N LEU A 525 -11.78 1.69 13.49
CA LEU A 525 -12.30 2.04 14.83
C LEU A 525 -12.13 3.53 15.15
N ALA A 526 -11.06 4.16 14.67
CA ALA A 526 -10.80 5.60 14.80
C ALA A 526 -11.75 6.47 13.97
N GLY A 527 -12.52 5.88 13.05
CA GLY A 527 -13.52 6.61 12.25
C GLY A 527 -12.97 7.25 10.97
N ILE A 528 -11.93 6.67 10.35
CA ILE A 528 -11.42 7.14 9.05
C ILE A 528 -12.43 6.77 7.94
N PRO A 529 -12.87 7.72 7.09
CA PRO A 529 -14.04 7.52 6.22
C PRO A 529 -13.77 6.86 4.86
N SER A 530 -12.50 6.70 4.45
CA SER A 530 -12.15 6.11 3.15
C SER A 530 -11.03 5.07 3.29
N LEU A 531 -11.03 4.04 2.42
CA LEU A 531 -9.98 3.04 2.32
C LEU A 531 -8.60 3.63 2.00
N SER A 532 -8.52 4.64 1.11
CA SER A 532 -7.28 5.32 0.77
C SER A 532 -6.69 6.10 1.95
N LEU A 533 -7.55 6.77 2.74
CA LEU A 533 -7.15 7.45 3.98
C LEU A 533 -6.71 6.47 5.08
N ILE A 534 -7.27 5.25 5.10
CA ILE A 534 -6.84 4.18 6.02
C ILE A 534 -5.39 3.78 5.70
N GLU A 535 -5.03 3.60 4.43
CA GLU A 535 -3.64 3.27 4.07
C GLU A 535 -2.67 4.39 4.46
N LEU A 536 -3.06 5.66 4.31
CA LEU A 536 -2.27 6.79 4.80
C LEU A 536 -2.05 6.74 6.32
N PHE A 537 -3.09 6.43 7.10
CA PHE A 537 -2.96 6.28 8.56
C PHE A 537 -2.03 5.12 8.93
N VAL A 538 -2.19 3.97 8.26
CA VAL A 538 -1.37 2.79 8.47
C VAL A 538 0.09 3.08 8.14
N GLN A 539 0.38 3.82 7.08
CA GLN A 539 1.76 4.21 6.72
C GLN A 539 2.46 4.94 7.88
N HIS A 540 1.80 5.92 8.49
CA HIS A 540 2.37 6.71 9.56
C HIS A 540 2.63 5.87 10.81
N ALA A 541 1.63 5.10 11.26
CA ALA A 541 1.75 4.24 12.44
C ALA A 541 2.74 3.10 12.24
N TYR A 542 2.72 2.45 11.07
CA TYR A 542 3.60 1.34 10.75
C TYR A 542 5.05 1.80 10.52
N PHE A 543 5.26 3.01 10.00
CA PHE A 543 6.60 3.60 9.93
C PHE A 543 7.19 3.84 11.32
N ALA A 544 6.45 4.44 12.25
CA ALA A 544 6.90 4.61 13.63
C ALA A 544 7.24 3.25 14.27
N PHE A 545 6.40 2.24 14.03
CA PHE A 545 6.65 0.88 14.48
C PHE A 545 7.93 0.29 13.89
N GLN A 546 8.18 0.44 12.58
CA GLN A 546 9.40 -0.03 11.91
C GLN A 546 10.65 0.64 12.48
N VAL A 547 10.66 1.96 12.66
CA VAL A 547 11.82 2.67 13.22
C VAL A 547 12.09 2.24 14.66
N VAL A 548 11.06 2.11 15.51
CA VAL A 548 11.27 1.71 16.91
C VAL A 548 11.71 0.25 17.01
N GLN A 549 10.99 -0.68 16.39
CA GLN A 549 11.20 -2.11 16.61
C GLN A 549 12.32 -2.68 15.73
N VAL A 550 12.30 -2.38 14.42
CA VAL A 550 13.26 -2.96 13.46
C VAL A 550 14.58 -2.21 13.46
N PHE A 551 14.58 -0.91 13.77
CA PHE A 551 15.82 -0.12 13.86
C PHE A 551 16.30 0.08 15.30
N LEU A 552 15.60 0.83 16.15
CA LEU A 552 16.14 1.17 17.49
C LEU A 552 16.33 -0.06 18.39
N VAL A 553 15.27 -0.82 18.64
CA VAL A 553 15.31 -2.02 19.52
C VAL A 553 16.31 -3.06 18.99
N THR A 554 16.37 -3.26 17.68
CA THR A 554 17.32 -4.21 17.08
C THR A 554 18.77 -3.76 17.23
N THR A 555 19.04 -2.45 17.12
CA THR A 555 20.38 -1.89 17.37
C THR A 555 20.82 -2.12 18.83
N PHE A 556 19.91 -1.94 19.79
CA PHE A 556 20.20 -2.17 21.21
C PHE A 556 20.37 -3.66 21.57
N THR A 557 19.60 -4.55 20.93
CA THR A 557 19.57 -5.99 21.27
C THR A 557 20.61 -6.82 20.52
N SER A 558 20.86 -6.53 19.24
CA SER A 558 21.83 -7.27 18.42
C SER A 558 23.27 -7.15 18.91
N ALA A 559 23.55 -6.10 19.68
CA ALA A 559 24.89 -5.81 20.15
C ALA A 559 25.18 -6.32 21.57
N ALA A 560 24.16 -6.78 22.32
CA ALA A 560 24.37 -7.33 23.64
C ALA A 560 23.18 -8.19 24.10
N SER A 561 23.39 -9.51 24.20
CA SER A 561 22.49 -10.42 24.90
C SER A 561 22.40 -10.17 26.42
N GLY A 562 23.13 -9.16 26.96
CA GLY A 562 23.10 -8.74 28.37
C GLY A 562 22.94 -7.22 28.62
N ALA A 563 22.85 -6.37 27.59
CA ALA A 563 22.76 -4.91 27.80
C ALA A 563 21.39 -4.48 28.32
N LEU A 564 20.31 -5.17 27.97
CA LEU A 564 18.98 -4.81 28.46
C LEU A 564 18.90 -4.91 30.00
N SER A 565 19.51 -5.95 30.59
CA SER A 565 19.64 -6.06 32.05
C SER A 565 20.53 -4.97 32.64
N GLN A 566 21.62 -4.59 31.97
CA GLN A 566 22.52 -3.52 32.43
C GLN A 566 21.89 -2.13 32.32
N VAL A 567 21.06 -1.87 31.30
CA VAL A 567 20.33 -0.60 31.11
C VAL A 567 19.18 -0.47 32.11
N ILE A 568 18.46 -1.57 32.40
CA ILE A 568 17.43 -1.58 33.46
C ILE A 568 18.07 -1.29 34.82
N GLN A 569 19.27 -1.82 35.08
CA GLN A 569 19.98 -1.59 36.35
C GLN A 569 20.65 -0.20 36.41
N ASN A 570 21.20 0.30 35.29
CA ASN A 570 21.91 1.57 35.20
C ASN A 570 21.53 2.32 33.91
N PRO A 571 20.48 3.16 33.92
CA PRO A 571 20.03 3.87 32.72
C PRO A 571 21.07 4.85 32.17
N LEU A 572 22.00 5.33 33.01
CA LEU A 572 23.11 6.20 32.61
C LEU A 572 24.17 5.51 31.74
N SER A 573 24.30 4.17 31.83
CA SER A 573 25.24 3.38 31.02
C SER A 573 24.78 3.20 29.57
N ALA A 574 23.52 3.51 29.27
CA ALA A 574 22.94 3.36 27.95
C ALA A 574 23.67 4.20 26.88
N LYS A 575 24.25 5.34 27.26
CA LYS A 575 25.01 6.21 26.34
C LYS A 575 26.33 5.57 25.89
N ASP A 576 27.05 4.94 26.83
CA ASP A 576 28.35 4.33 26.58
C ASP A 576 28.15 3.02 25.81
N LEU A 577 27.15 2.23 26.23
CA LEU A 577 26.71 1.04 25.50
C LEU A 577 26.22 1.36 24.08
N LEU A 578 25.54 2.48 23.85
CA LEU A 578 25.07 2.85 22.50
C LEU A 578 26.26 3.08 21.57
N ALA A 579 27.30 3.77 22.01
CA ALA A 579 28.43 4.13 21.15
C ALA A 579 29.35 2.98 20.81
N ASP A 580 29.55 2.04 21.73
CA ASP A 580 30.37 0.85 21.46
C ASP A 580 29.66 -0.13 20.51
N ASN A 581 28.34 -0.09 20.51
CA ASN A 581 27.49 -1.06 19.82
C ASN A 581 26.93 -0.57 18.49
N LEU A 582 26.77 0.75 18.30
CA LEU A 582 26.30 1.32 17.04
C LEU A 582 27.15 0.83 15.86
N PRO A 583 28.50 0.97 15.88
CA PRO A 583 29.33 0.55 14.75
C PRO A 583 29.24 -0.95 14.48
N LYS A 584 29.18 -1.77 15.54
CA LYS A 584 29.10 -3.24 15.44
C LYS A 584 27.77 -3.72 14.85
N SER A 585 26.67 -3.02 15.13
CA SER A 585 25.34 -3.38 14.60
C SER A 585 25.25 -3.21 13.08
N SER A 586 26.18 -2.47 12.44
CA SER A 586 26.21 -2.31 10.98
C SER A 586 26.25 -3.64 10.22
N ASN A 587 26.96 -4.66 10.74
CA ASN A 587 27.04 -6.00 10.15
C ASN A 587 25.67 -6.69 10.05
N PHE A 588 24.84 -6.53 11.09
CA PHE A 588 23.46 -7.01 11.09
C PHE A 588 22.65 -6.32 10.00
N TYR A 589 22.75 -4.99 9.89
CA TYR A 589 21.99 -4.23 8.91
C TYR A 589 22.37 -4.51 7.47
N ILE A 590 23.66 -4.77 7.19
CA ILE A 590 24.09 -5.22 5.85
C ILE A 590 23.39 -6.53 5.49
N SER A 591 23.41 -7.51 6.42
CA SER A 591 22.75 -8.81 6.23
C SER A 591 21.24 -8.65 6.07
N TYR A 592 20.60 -7.82 6.90
CA TYR A 592 19.17 -7.51 6.83
C TYR A 592 18.77 -6.91 5.47
N ILE A 593 19.50 -5.90 5.00
CA ILE A 593 19.24 -5.25 3.70
C ILE A 593 19.35 -6.26 2.56
N LEU A 594 20.36 -7.13 2.59
CA LEU A 594 20.58 -8.14 1.54
C LEU A 594 19.50 -9.22 1.54
N ILE A 595 19.12 -9.73 2.71
CA ILE A 595 18.01 -10.68 2.84
C ILE A 595 16.70 -10.03 2.33
N GLN A 596 16.43 -8.80 2.73
CA GLN A 596 15.20 -8.09 2.36
C GLN A 596 15.15 -7.76 0.86
N CYS A 597 16.28 -7.36 0.26
CA CYS A 597 16.33 -7.01 -1.16
C CYS A 597 16.41 -8.24 -2.07
N LEU A 598 17.26 -9.21 -1.76
CA LEU A 598 17.55 -10.36 -2.62
C LEU A 598 16.61 -11.53 -2.33
N ALA A 599 16.54 -12.03 -1.09
CA ALA A 599 15.76 -13.22 -0.76
C ALA A 599 14.24 -12.91 -0.79
N VAL A 600 13.80 -11.88 -0.07
CA VAL A 600 12.38 -11.48 -0.06
C VAL A 600 11.97 -10.91 -1.41
N GLY A 601 12.84 -10.16 -2.09
CA GLY A 601 12.63 -9.72 -3.48
C GLY A 601 12.40 -10.89 -4.44
N ALA A 602 13.26 -11.91 -4.43
CA ALA A 602 13.10 -13.10 -5.27
C ALA A 602 11.85 -13.92 -4.90
N ALA A 603 11.53 -14.05 -3.61
CA ALA A 603 10.29 -14.69 -3.15
C ALA A 603 9.04 -13.93 -3.63
N SER A 604 9.10 -12.60 -3.65
CA SER A 604 8.02 -11.74 -4.14
C SER A 604 7.81 -11.86 -5.66
N LEU A 605 8.85 -12.16 -6.43
CA LEU A 605 8.74 -12.55 -7.84
C LEU A 605 8.15 -13.95 -7.98
N LEU A 606 8.61 -14.91 -7.17
CA LEU A 606 8.19 -16.31 -7.26
C LEU A 606 6.70 -16.50 -6.92
N ARG A 607 6.17 -15.72 -5.96
CA ARG A 607 4.74 -15.71 -5.56
C ARG A 607 4.19 -17.11 -5.26
N VAL A 608 4.93 -17.88 -4.45
CA VAL A 608 4.60 -19.28 -4.10
C VAL A 608 3.14 -19.44 -3.67
N PHE A 609 2.64 -18.53 -2.83
CA PHE A 609 1.25 -18.58 -2.37
C PHE A 609 0.23 -18.44 -3.52
N ASP A 610 0.48 -17.58 -4.50
CA ASP A 610 -0.44 -17.40 -5.62
C ASP A 610 -0.39 -18.61 -6.57
N VAL A 611 0.79 -19.19 -6.78
CA VAL A 611 0.93 -20.45 -7.54
C VAL A 611 0.15 -21.57 -6.85
N PHE A 612 0.34 -21.74 -5.54
CA PHE A 612 -0.40 -22.71 -4.72
C PHE A 612 -1.92 -22.46 -4.78
N ARG A 613 -2.34 -21.20 -4.65
CA ARG A 613 -3.75 -20.79 -4.72
C ARG A 613 -4.40 -21.19 -6.05
N HIS A 614 -3.72 -20.98 -7.17
CA HIS A 614 -4.27 -21.29 -8.50
C HIS A 614 -4.18 -22.77 -8.88
N HIS A 615 -3.13 -23.50 -8.46
CA HIS A 615 -2.93 -24.89 -8.90
C HIS A 615 -3.48 -25.94 -7.93
N VAL A 616 -3.48 -25.63 -6.63
CA VAL A 616 -3.88 -26.55 -5.56
C VAL A 616 -5.20 -26.10 -4.95
N MET A 617 -5.25 -24.88 -4.40
CA MET A 617 -6.43 -24.41 -3.66
C MET A 617 -7.66 -24.29 -4.57
N ALA A 618 -7.50 -23.82 -5.81
CA ALA A 618 -8.59 -23.76 -6.79
C ALA A 618 -9.26 -25.12 -7.00
N LYS A 619 -8.50 -26.23 -7.00
CA LYS A 619 -9.07 -27.59 -7.15
C LYS A 619 -9.87 -28.06 -5.93
N ALA A 620 -9.66 -27.43 -4.77
CA ALA A 620 -10.39 -27.74 -3.54
C ALA A 620 -11.70 -26.95 -3.42
N PHE A 621 -11.91 -25.89 -4.22
CA PHE A 621 -13.15 -25.13 -4.18
C PHE A 621 -14.27 -25.87 -4.90
N ASP A 622 -15.35 -26.10 -4.16
CA ASP A 622 -16.52 -26.84 -4.62
C ASP A 622 -17.64 -25.94 -5.18
N ASN A 623 -17.39 -24.64 -5.35
CA ASN A 623 -18.37 -23.62 -5.79
C ASN A 623 -17.84 -22.73 -6.94
N PRO A 624 -18.68 -22.41 -7.95
CA PRO A 624 -18.25 -21.65 -9.12
C PRO A 624 -17.88 -20.20 -8.76
N ARG A 625 -18.63 -19.56 -7.85
CA ARG A 625 -18.28 -18.21 -7.33
C ARG A 625 -16.92 -18.18 -6.62
N GLY A 626 -16.58 -19.23 -5.87
CA GLY A 626 -15.29 -19.34 -5.19
C GLY A 626 -14.14 -19.42 -6.20
N LEU A 627 -14.32 -20.25 -7.23
CA LEU A 627 -13.41 -20.32 -8.38
C LEU A 627 -13.31 -18.94 -9.06
N PHE A 628 -14.42 -18.31 -9.46
CA PHE A 628 -14.38 -16.99 -10.09
C PHE A 628 -13.65 -15.95 -9.25
N ARG A 629 -13.86 -15.91 -7.92
CA ARG A 629 -13.13 -14.99 -7.04
C ARG A 629 -11.63 -15.25 -7.05
N ILE A 630 -11.20 -16.51 -7.11
CA ILE A 630 -9.78 -16.87 -7.24
C ILE A 630 -9.23 -16.45 -8.59
N TRP A 631 -10.01 -16.66 -9.65
CA TRP A 631 -9.61 -16.30 -10.99
C TRP A 631 -9.53 -14.79 -11.17
N HIS A 632 -10.59 -14.03 -10.89
CA HIS A 632 -10.73 -12.60 -11.22
C HIS A 632 -10.11 -11.62 -10.22
N ARG A 633 -9.98 -11.97 -8.93
CA ARG A 633 -9.50 -11.01 -7.92
C ARG A 633 -7.98 -10.94 -7.90
N ASP A 634 -7.44 -9.93 -8.56
CA ASP A 634 -6.05 -9.53 -8.34
C ASP A 634 -5.88 -8.95 -6.93
N ARG A 635 -4.67 -9.07 -6.37
CA ARG A 635 -4.40 -8.57 -5.02
C ARG A 635 -4.17 -7.06 -5.08
N PRO A 636 -4.95 -6.27 -4.33
CA PRO A 636 -4.69 -4.84 -4.25
C PRO A 636 -3.35 -4.61 -3.56
N VAL A 637 -2.58 -3.65 -4.10
CA VAL A 637 -1.39 -3.16 -3.42
C VAL A 637 -1.80 -2.35 -2.21
N HIS A 638 -1.22 -2.69 -1.06
CA HIS A 638 -1.47 -1.97 0.18
C HIS A 638 -0.31 -1.01 0.48
N TRP A 639 -0.42 0.21 -0.04
CA TRP A 639 0.64 1.22 0.01
C TRP A 639 1.08 1.55 1.44
N GLY A 640 0.15 1.52 2.41
CA GLY A 640 0.44 1.82 3.82
C GLY A 640 1.33 0.80 4.51
N ALA A 641 1.38 -0.45 4.02
CA ALA A 641 2.30 -1.47 4.55
C ALA A 641 3.62 -1.52 3.77
N MET A 642 3.61 -1.17 2.48
CA MET A 642 4.77 -1.34 1.59
C MET A 642 5.81 -0.23 1.77
N PHE A 643 5.39 1.04 1.75
CA PHE A 643 6.32 2.17 1.87
C PHE A 643 7.15 2.14 3.15
N PRO A 644 6.57 1.94 4.35
CA PRO A 644 7.34 1.99 5.61
C PRO A 644 8.53 1.03 5.68
N VAL A 645 8.45 -0.15 5.05
CA VAL A 645 9.54 -1.12 5.05
C VAL A 645 10.76 -0.58 4.28
N PHE A 646 10.53 -0.02 3.09
CA PHE A 646 11.61 0.55 2.27
C PHE A 646 12.08 1.91 2.78
N THR A 647 11.18 2.71 3.34
CA THR A 647 11.54 3.95 4.04
C THR A 647 12.43 3.65 5.23
N ASN A 648 12.13 2.63 6.05
CA ASN A 648 12.99 2.22 7.16
C ASN A 648 14.36 1.75 6.67
N MET A 649 14.43 1.05 5.53
CA MET A 649 15.71 0.69 4.91
C MET A 649 16.52 1.91 4.48
N GLY A 650 15.87 2.94 3.92
CA GLY A 650 16.50 4.24 3.65
C GLY A 650 16.97 4.93 4.92
N VAL A 651 16.16 4.91 5.99
CA VAL A 651 16.52 5.42 7.32
C VAL A 651 17.78 4.73 7.86
N ILE A 652 17.87 3.40 7.75
CA ILE A 652 19.05 2.62 8.17
C ILE A 652 20.28 3.03 7.35
N ALA A 653 20.15 3.08 6.02
CA ALA A 653 21.25 3.43 5.12
C ALA A 653 21.79 4.85 5.39
N ILE A 654 20.90 5.82 5.59
CA ILE A 654 21.26 7.21 5.94
C ILE A 654 21.86 7.27 7.35
N SER A 655 21.30 6.55 8.32
CA SER A 655 21.81 6.55 9.70
C SER A 655 23.25 6.03 9.78
N TYR A 656 23.56 4.97 9.02
CA TYR A 656 24.88 4.36 9.00
C TYR A 656 25.85 4.95 7.97
N SER A 657 25.44 5.92 7.15
CA SER A 657 26.24 6.42 6.02
C SER A 657 27.64 6.91 6.42
N CYS A 658 27.74 7.61 7.55
CA CYS A 658 28.99 8.17 8.07
C CYS A 658 29.65 7.27 9.13
N ILE A 659 28.92 6.29 9.68
CA ILE A 659 29.40 5.35 10.71
C ILE A 659 30.07 4.14 10.07
N ALA A 660 29.38 3.52 9.10
CA ALA A 660 29.83 2.36 8.34
C ALA A 660 29.45 2.55 6.86
N PRO A 661 30.26 3.31 6.08
CA PRO A 661 29.95 3.69 4.70
C PRO A 661 29.65 2.51 3.76
N VAL A 662 30.14 1.30 4.08
CA VAL A 662 29.90 0.08 3.31
C VAL A 662 28.41 -0.29 3.23
N VAL A 663 27.61 0.07 4.24
CA VAL A 663 26.16 -0.15 4.24
C VAL A 663 25.50 0.46 2.99
N LEU A 664 25.99 1.63 2.54
CA LEU A 664 25.45 2.32 1.36
C LEU A 664 25.64 1.53 0.07
N GLY A 665 26.76 0.79 -0.09
CA GLY A 665 27.02 0.01 -1.29
C GLY A 665 26.03 -1.14 -1.44
N PHE A 666 25.85 -1.90 -0.36
CA PHE A 666 24.86 -2.99 -0.32
C PHE A 666 23.43 -2.46 -0.44
N ALA A 667 23.11 -1.34 0.19
CA ALA A 667 21.82 -0.68 0.06
C ALA A 667 21.54 -0.24 -1.39
N THR A 668 22.53 0.31 -2.09
CA THR A 668 22.41 0.74 -3.49
C THR A 668 22.03 -0.44 -4.38
N VAL A 669 22.81 -1.52 -4.35
CA VAL A 669 22.56 -2.71 -5.18
C VAL A 669 21.22 -3.34 -4.82
N GLY A 670 20.95 -3.50 -3.52
CA GLY A 670 19.70 -4.10 -3.04
C GLY A 670 18.44 -3.30 -3.43
N LEU A 671 18.46 -1.98 -3.23
CA LEU A 671 17.35 -1.09 -3.58
C LEU A 671 17.12 -1.03 -5.10
N TYR A 672 18.18 -1.11 -5.90
CA TYR A 672 18.02 -1.18 -7.35
C TYR A 672 17.42 -2.52 -7.80
N CYS A 673 17.86 -3.64 -7.22
CA CYS A 673 17.26 -4.95 -7.47
C CYS A 673 15.76 -4.96 -7.12
N ILE A 674 15.38 -4.40 -5.98
CA ILE A 674 13.97 -4.36 -5.57
C ILE A 674 13.14 -3.41 -6.45
N HIS A 675 13.73 -2.31 -6.94
CA HIS A 675 13.11 -1.45 -7.96
C HIS A 675 12.73 -2.28 -9.21
N LEU A 676 13.63 -3.12 -9.73
CA LEU A 676 13.33 -3.99 -10.89
C LEU A 676 12.23 -5.02 -10.59
N VAL A 677 12.25 -5.61 -9.39
CA VAL A 677 11.23 -6.56 -8.95
C VAL A 677 9.85 -5.91 -8.91
N TYR A 678 9.72 -4.72 -8.32
CA TYR A 678 8.45 -4.02 -8.26
C TYR A 678 8.03 -3.43 -9.60
N LYS A 679 8.96 -3.02 -10.47
CA LYS A 679 8.65 -2.64 -11.85
C LYS A 679 7.92 -3.78 -12.57
N TYR A 680 8.42 -5.02 -12.46
CA TYR A 680 7.75 -6.20 -13.01
C TYR A 680 6.37 -6.43 -12.39
N ASN A 681 6.30 -6.44 -11.06
CA ASN A 681 5.05 -6.72 -10.35
C ASN A 681 3.96 -5.69 -10.62
N LEU A 682 4.28 -4.39 -10.66
CA LEU A 682 3.33 -3.32 -10.90
C LEU A 682 2.83 -3.29 -12.35
N LEU A 683 3.70 -3.59 -13.33
CA LEU A 683 3.29 -3.66 -14.73
C LEU A 683 2.39 -4.87 -15.01
N TYR A 684 2.75 -6.06 -14.54
CA TYR A 684 2.13 -7.30 -15.05
C TYR A 684 1.17 -7.99 -14.08
N VAL A 685 1.28 -7.75 -12.77
CA VAL A 685 0.63 -8.62 -11.77
C VAL A 685 -0.28 -7.89 -10.78
N SER A 686 0.15 -6.75 -10.25
CA SER A 686 -0.53 -6.06 -9.17
C SER A 686 -1.61 -5.10 -9.68
N ASP A 687 -2.75 -5.07 -9.00
CA ASP A 687 -3.80 -4.08 -9.24
C ASP A 687 -3.74 -2.95 -8.20
N SER A 688 -3.92 -1.72 -8.66
CA SER A 688 -3.96 -0.50 -7.85
C SER A 688 -5.41 -0.09 -7.59
N SER A 689 -6.22 -1.02 -7.04
CA SER A 689 -7.63 -0.74 -6.77
C SER A 689 -7.81 0.37 -5.74
N ILE A 690 -6.94 0.44 -4.74
CA ILE A 690 -6.89 1.51 -3.73
C ILE A 690 -5.78 2.49 -4.17
N ASP A 691 -6.15 3.73 -4.39
CA ASP A 691 -5.24 4.79 -4.83
C ASP A 691 -5.40 6.01 -3.91
N THR A 692 -4.28 6.44 -3.32
CA THR A 692 -4.16 7.63 -2.47
C THR A 692 -3.82 8.88 -3.26
N ARG A 693 -3.73 8.78 -4.59
CA ARG A 693 -3.47 9.90 -5.51
C ARG A 693 -2.14 10.58 -5.22
N GLY A 694 -1.13 9.78 -4.93
CA GLY A 694 0.24 10.20 -4.67
C GLY A 694 0.53 10.62 -3.22
N LEU A 695 -0.47 10.72 -2.33
CA LEU A 695 -0.27 11.30 -0.98
C LEU A 695 0.70 10.52 -0.09
N VAL A 696 0.92 9.24 -0.38
CA VAL A 696 1.85 8.36 0.35
C VAL A 696 3.32 8.75 0.08
N TYR A 697 3.64 9.24 -1.11
CA TYR A 697 5.00 9.60 -1.53
C TYR A 697 5.64 10.75 -0.74
N PRO A 698 5.04 11.97 -0.68
CA PRO A 698 5.63 13.09 0.05
C PRO A 698 5.77 12.76 1.53
N ARG A 699 4.86 11.95 2.08
CA ARG A 699 4.97 11.46 3.46
C ARG A 699 6.18 10.55 3.63
N ALA A 700 6.43 9.63 2.70
CA ALA A 700 7.60 8.77 2.73
C ALA A 700 8.92 9.54 2.59
N LEU A 701 8.93 10.63 1.79
CA LEU A 701 10.07 11.55 1.71
C LEU A 701 10.32 12.26 3.05
N MET A 702 9.27 12.80 3.68
CA MET A 702 9.39 13.43 5.01
C MET A 702 9.84 12.44 6.08
N HIS A 703 9.42 11.17 5.98
CA HIS A 703 9.88 10.12 6.87
C HIS A 703 11.39 9.82 6.72
N LEU A 704 12.03 10.08 5.56
CA LEU A 704 13.48 9.94 5.42
C LEU A 704 14.25 10.95 6.26
N LEU A 705 13.66 12.12 6.54
CA LEU A 705 14.26 13.09 7.46
C LEU A 705 14.45 12.51 8.86
N VAL A 706 13.62 11.54 9.28
CA VAL A 706 13.83 10.83 10.55
C VAL A 706 15.18 10.10 10.55
N GLY A 707 15.58 9.52 9.42
CA GLY A 707 16.92 8.93 9.28
C GLY A 707 18.02 9.97 9.37
N LEU A 708 17.81 11.17 8.81
CA LEU A 708 18.76 12.27 8.93
C LEU A 708 18.91 12.77 10.37
N TYR A 709 17.79 12.89 11.10
CA TYR A 709 17.80 13.22 12.53
C TYR A 709 18.52 12.15 13.34
N LEU A 710 18.22 10.87 13.10
CA LEU A 710 18.88 9.75 13.76
C LEU A 710 20.39 9.74 13.48
N ALA A 711 20.80 9.89 12.22
CA ALA A 711 22.20 9.98 11.82
C ALA A 711 22.93 11.13 12.55
N THR A 712 22.33 12.31 12.56
CA THR A 712 22.90 13.52 13.18
C THR A 712 23.01 13.37 14.70
N ILE A 713 21.95 12.89 15.37
CA ILE A 713 21.94 12.65 16.82
C ILE A 713 22.97 11.59 17.20
N CYS A 714 23.08 10.51 16.41
CA CYS A 714 24.09 9.47 16.65
C CYS A 714 25.52 10.02 16.51
N LEU A 715 25.80 10.84 15.50
CA LEU A 715 27.11 11.46 15.32
C LEU A 715 27.45 12.45 16.44
N ILE A 716 26.47 13.25 16.90
CA ILE A 716 26.63 14.12 18.09
C ILE A 716 27.04 13.27 19.30
N GLY A 717 26.33 12.15 19.54
CA GLY A 717 26.65 11.23 20.64
C GLY A 717 28.04 10.62 20.52
N LEU A 718 28.44 10.16 19.33
CA LEU A 718 29.76 9.58 19.09
C LEU A 718 30.89 10.60 19.25
N PHE A 719 30.72 11.83 18.78
CA PHE A 719 31.71 12.90 18.96
C PHE A 719 31.84 13.35 20.42
N ALA A 720 30.73 13.42 21.15
CA ALA A 720 30.73 13.72 22.58
C ALA A 720 31.55 12.68 23.38
N LEU A 721 31.39 11.39 23.07
CA LEU A 721 32.06 10.30 23.77
C LEU A 721 33.56 10.19 23.45
N ARG A 722 33.98 10.69 22.28
CA ARG A 722 35.39 10.77 21.89
C ARG A 722 36.02 12.14 22.19
N SER A 723 35.37 12.95 23.02
CA SER A 723 35.83 14.29 23.43
C SER A 723 36.12 15.24 22.25
N ALA A 724 35.46 15.04 21.11
CA ALA A 724 35.61 15.85 19.91
C ALA A 724 34.56 16.98 19.88
N TYR A 725 34.73 17.98 20.77
CA TYR A 725 33.75 19.04 20.96
C TYR A 725 33.51 19.94 19.72
N PRO A 726 34.53 20.35 18.93
CA PRO A 726 34.26 21.22 17.79
C PRO A 726 33.45 20.55 16.66
N PRO A 727 33.76 19.32 16.20
CA PRO A 727 32.89 18.57 15.30
C PRO A 727 31.46 18.36 15.85
N MET A 728 31.33 18.14 17.16
CA MET A 728 30.03 18.04 17.83
C MET A 728 29.20 19.33 17.69
N ILE A 729 29.79 20.50 17.92
CA ILE A 729 29.11 21.80 17.77
C ILE A 729 28.67 22.02 16.33
N MET A 730 29.51 21.67 15.34
CA MET A 730 29.12 21.72 13.93
C MET A 730 27.88 20.84 13.66
N MET A 731 27.84 19.62 14.18
CA MET A 731 26.68 18.75 13.99
C MET A 731 25.41 19.27 14.68
N ILE A 732 25.54 19.93 15.83
CA ILE A 732 24.41 20.61 16.49
C ILE A 732 23.89 21.76 15.62
N GLY A 733 24.78 22.57 15.03
CA GLY A 733 24.39 23.61 14.07
C GLY A 733 23.65 23.03 12.87
N PHE A 734 24.12 21.90 12.32
CA PHE A 734 23.45 21.20 11.23
C PHE A 734 22.09 20.61 11.63
N LEU A 735 21.94 20.14 12.88
CA LEU A 735 20.66 19.66 13.41
C LEU A 735 19.61 20.77 13.44
N ILE A 736 20.00 21.97 13.90
CA ILE A 736 19.14 23.16 13.90
C ILE A 736 18.78 23.54 12.45
N PHE A 737 19.78 23.60 11.56
CA PHE A 737 19.56 23.87 10.14
C PHE A 737 18.56 22.88 9.52
N THR A 738 18.73 21.58 9.79
CA THR A 738 17.82 20.52 9.33
C THR A 738 16.39 20.74 9.85
N ALA A 739 16.23 21.14 11.11
CA ALA A 739 14.93 21.46 11.68
C ALA A 739 14.27 22.67 11.02
N LEU A 740 15.02 23.73 10.76
CA LEU A 740 14.53 24.92 10.05
C LEU A 740 14.09 24.58 8.62
N VAL A 741 14.91 23.82 7.88
CA VAL A 741 14.57 23.35 6.53
C VAL A 741 13.33 22.47 6.55
N HIS A 742 13.20 21.55 7.51
CA HIS A 742 12.01 20.70 7.63
C HIS A 742 10.74 21.49 7.93
N ILE A 743 10.80 22.49 8.82
CA ILE A 743 9.65 23.38 9.11
C ILE A 743 9.27 24.16 7.84
N SER A 744 10.25 24.82 7.21
CA SER A 744 10.04 25.60 5.98
C SER A 744 9.46 24.75 4.85
N LEU A 745 10.02 23.55 4.62
CA LEU A 745 9.54 22.64 3.59
C LEU A 745 8.11 22.15 3.88
N ARG A 746 7.79 21.87 5.14
CA ARG A 746 6.43 21.46 5.53
C ARG A 746 5.42 22.58 5.29
N GLU A 747 5.75 23.81 5.64
CA GLU A 747 4.88 24.98 5.44
C GLU A 747 4.66 25.26 3.96
N ALA A 748 5.69 25.18 3.13
CA ALA A 748 5.58 25.37 1.68
C ALA A 748 4.80 24.25 0.97
N VAL A 749 5.05 22.98 1.33
CA VAL A 749 4.47 21.83 0.62
C VAL A 749 3.05 21.51 1.08
N SER A 750 2.75 21.62 2.37
CA SER A 750 1.45 21.22 2.96
C SER A 750 0.20 21.76 2.24
N PRO A 751 0.08 23.06 1.90
CA PRO A 751 -1.10 23.57 1.20
C PRO A 751 -1.27 22.95 -0.20
N LEU A 752 -0.16 22.67 -0.89
CA LEU A 752 -0.15 22.12 -2.25
C LEU A 752 -0.45 20.61 -2.28
N LEU A 753 -0.31 19.90 -1.15
CA LEU A 753 -0.63 18.48 -1.04
C LEU A 753 -2.14 18.22 -1.10
N TYR A 754 -2.94 19.08 -0.49
CA TYR A 754 -4.37 18.83 -0.31
C TYR A 754 -5.26 19.68 -1.22
N ASN A 755 -4.73 20.78 -1.76
CA ASN A 755 -5.45 21.74 -2.57
C ASN A 755 -4.87 21.81 -3.98
N ILE A 756 -5.72 22.10 -4.97
CA ILE A 756 -5.31 22.39 -6.34
C ILE A 756 -5.32 23.92 -6.55
N PRO A 757 -4.18 24.54 -6.93
CA PRO A 757 -4.12 25.96 -7.25
C PRO A 757 -4.98 26.31 -8.48
N ARG A 758 -5.67 27.46 -8.44
CA ARG A 758 -6.46 27.93 -9.59
C ARG A 758 -5.61 28.35 -10.78
N ALA A 759 -4.41 28.89 -10.54
CA ALA A 759 -3.49 29.27 -11.61
C ALA A 759 -3.15 28.09 -12.53
N LEU A 760 -2.97 26.88 -11.97
CA LEU A 760 -2.70 25.69 -12.78
C LEU A 760 -3.94 25.21 -13.56
N ALA A 761 -5.14 25.45 -13.04
CA ALA A 761 -6.37 25.15 -13.80
C ALA A 761 -6.51 26.08 -15.01
N LEU A 762 -6.10 27.35 -14.87
CA LEU A 762 -6.02 28.33 -15.95
C LEU A 762 -5.00 27.91 -17.01
N GLU A 763 -3.77 27.61 -16.58
CA GLU A 763 -2.70 27.14 -17.47
C GLU A 763 -3.11 25.86 -18.22
N MET A 764 -3.81 24.94 -17.56
CA MET A 764 -4.38 23.76 -18.20
C MET A 764 -5.40 24.10 -19.29
N GLU A 765 -6.26 25.09 -19.06
CA GLU A 765 -7.24 25.57 -20.05
C GLU A 765 -6.55 26.24 -21.25
N GLU A 766 -5.49 27.01 -21.01
CA GLU A 766 -4.63 27.60 -22.05
C GLU A 766 -3.95 26.52 -22.89
N LEU A 767 -3.41 25.47 -22.26
CA LEU A 767 -2.79 24.32 -22.95
C LEU A 767 -3.80 23.54 -23.80
N ASP A 768 -5.06 23.46 -23.37
CA ASP A 768 -6.15 22.82 -24.12
C ASP A 768 -6.73 23.75 -25.23
N GLY A 769 -6.20 24.97 -25.38
CA GLY A 769 -6.61 25.93 -26.42
C GLY A 769 -7.92 26.66 -26.13
N GLY A 770 -8.32 26.75 -24.86
CA GLY A 770 -9.50 27.51 -24.43
C GLY A 770 -9.37 28.99 -24.79
N ARG A 771 -10.42 29.56 -25.41
CA ARG A 771 -10.53 31.01 -25.59
C ARG A 771 -11.21 31.61 -24.37
N TYR A 772 -10.59 32.62 -23.79
CA TYR A 772 -11.23 33.46 -22.79
C TYR A 772 -12.53 34.03 -23.37
N PRO A 773 -13.67 33.97 -22.64
CA PRO A 773 -14.77 34.84 -22.96
C PRO A 773 -14.24 36.27 -22.85
N GLN A 774 -14.21 36.95 -23.99
CA GLN A 774 -13.85 38.36 -24.09
C GLN A 774 -15.08 39.13 -23.59
N ASP A 775 -15.38 39.00 -22.30
CA ASP A 775 -16.44 39.75 -21.66
C ASP A 775 -16.02 41.23 -21.65
N ASP A 776 -17.00 42.13 -21.80
CA ASP A 776 -16.88 43.60 -21.79
C ASP A 776 -16.36 44.14 -20.43
N PHE A 777 -15.19 43.69 -19.99
CA PHE A 777 -14.47 44.33 -18.91
C PHE A 777 -13.84 45.61 -19.45
N LEU A 778 -14.00 46.71 -18.71
CA LEU A 778 -13.34 47.98 -18.99
C LEU A 778 -11.86 47.70 -19.23
N THR A 779 -11.39 47.95 -20.44
CA THR A 779 -9.97 47.89 -20.75
C THR A 779 -9.25 48.97 -19.94
N ASP A 780 -7.93 48.84 -19.74
CA ASP A 780 -7.16 49.90 -19.09
C ASP A 780 -7.39 51.26 -19.80
N ALA A 781 -7.68 51.25 -21.10
CA ALA A 781 -8.08 52.43 -21.87
C ALA A 781 -9.46 52.98 -21.45
N ASP A 782 -10.47 52.13 -21.24
CA ASP A 782 -11.80 52.54 -20.77
C ASP A 782 -11.79 53.05 -19.32
N VAL A 783 -10.93 52.47 -18.47
CA VAL A 783 -10.70 52.96 -17.10
C VAL A 783 -10.02 54.33 -17.12
N THR A 784 -9.04 54.52 -17.99
CA THR A 784 -8.34 55.80 -18.15
C THR A 784 -9.29 56.89 -18.68
N ALA A 785 -10.18 56.55 -19.61
CA ALA A 785 -11.18 57.46 -20.16
C ALA A 785 -12.29 57.86 -19.16
N SER A 786 -12.45 57.15 -18.04
CA SER A 786 -13.44 57.46 -17.00
C SER A 786 -12.95 58.50 -15.99
N TYR A 787 -11.69 58.93 -16.05
CA TYR A 787 -11.19 60.04 -15.23
C TYR A 787 -11.56 61.37 -15.89
N PRO A 788 -12.25 62.30 -15.20
CA PRO A 788 -12.55 63.60 -15.78
C PRO A 788 -11.26 64.42 -15.93
N ASP A 789 -11.05 65.00 -17.12
CA ASP A 789 -9.99 65.95 -17.45
C ASP A 789 -10.12 67.24 -16.63
N VAL A 790 -9.71 67.21 -15.36
CA VAL A 790 -9.74 68.36 -14.45
C VAL A 790 -8.54 69.31 -14.65
N PHE A 791 -7.56 68.93 -15.48
CA PHE A 791 -6.26 69.62 -15.54
C PHE A 791 -5.90 70.27 -16.89
N ASP A 792 -6.76 70.25 -17.92
CA ASP A 792 -6.42 70.70 -19.28
C ASP A 792 -6.68 72.19 -19.58
N HIS A 793 -6.73 73.06 -18.55
CA HIS A 793 -6.95 74.51 -18.72
C HIS A 793 -5.83 75.37 -18.12
N ILE A 794 -4.59 75.15 -18.55
CA ILE A 794 -3.54 76.17 -18.43
C ILE A 794 -2.94 76.37 -19.82
N GLU A 795 -3.38 77.45 -20.47
CA GLU A 795 -2.78 78.02 -21.68
C GLU A 795 -1.40 78.58 -21.35
N GLU A 796 -0.35 78.19 -22.08
CA GLU A 796 0.83 79.04 -22.30
C GLU A 796 1.32 78.92 -23.75
N GLU A 797 1.56 80.11 -24.31
CA GLU A 797 1.86 80.48 -25.69
C GLU A 797 3.30 80.15 -26.14
N ASP A 798 3.38 79.71 -27.40
CA ASP A 798 4.30 80.11 -28.49
C ASP A 798 5.75 79.57 -28.68
N ASP A 799 5.92 79.07 -29.91
CA ASP A 799 7.04 78.93 -30.86
C ASP A 799 8.42 78.29 -30.54
N GLY A 800 8.66 77.11 -31.16
CA GLY A 800 9.97 76.50 -31.41
C GLY A 800 9.88 75.10 -32.06
N PRO A 801 10.80 74.68 -32.95
CA PRO A 801 10.55 73.59 -33.90
C PRO A 801 10.57 72.19 -33.26
N VAL A 802 9.67 71.35 -33.77
CA VAL A 802 9.35 69.97 -33.37
C VAL A 802 10.60 69.12 -33.13
N ARG A 803 10.87 68.82 -31.86
CA ARG A 803 11.73 67.72 -31.43
C ARG A 803 10.82 66.55 -31.06
N GLN A 804 10.94 65.42 -31.75
CA GLN A 804 10.32 64.16 -31.31
C GLN A 804 10.89 63.80 -29.94
N VAL A 805 10.07 63.98 -28.91
CA VAL A 805 10.36 63.60 -27.53
C VAL A 805 9.47 62.40 -27.20
N ASN A 806 10.11 61.27 -26.91
CA ASN A 806 9.51 60.13 -26.24
C ASN A 806 8.85 60.63 -24.94
N GLY A 807 7.52 60.59 -24.90
CA GLY A 807 6.73 61.07 -23.78
C GLY A 807 6.72 60.09 -22.62
N SER A 808 7.66 60.26 -21.69
CA SER A 808 7.41 59.96 -20.29
C SER A 808 7.93 61.11 -19.44
N ARG A 809 7.00 61.86 -18.85
CA ARG A 809 6.99 62.41 -17.48
C ARG A 809 6.61 63.89 -17.38
N GLY A 810 5.50 64.10 -16.67
CA GLY A 810 5.21 65.20 -15.76
C GLY A 810 3.77 64.98 -15.25
N LEU A 811 3.41 65.05 -13.97
CA LEU A 811 4.13 65.42 -12.75
C LEU A 811 3.24 64.97 -11.56
N GLU A 812 3.59 63.91 -10.84
CA GLU A 812 3.02 63.62 -9.51
C GLU A 812 4.08 63.93 -8.45
N GLY A 813 3.87 65.04 -7.74
CA GLY A 813 4.83 65.64 -6.81
C GLY A 813 5.02 64.83 -5.53
N ALA A 814 6.26 64.85 -5.03
CA ALA A 814 6.75 64.38 -3.73
C ALA A 814 6.88 62.85 -3.49
N SER A 815 5.93 61.98 -3.87
CA SER A 815 6.12 60.51 -3.76
C SER A 815 6.89 59.94 -4.96
N GLY A 816 6.66 60.50 -6.14
CA GLY A 816 7.34 60.15 -7.39
C GLY A 816 8.82 60.54 -7.42
N LEU A 817 9.28 61.50 -6.60
CA LEU A 817 10.70 61.89 -6.54
C LEU A 817 11.53 60.81 -5.85
N MET A 818 11.06 60.24 -4.73
CA MET A 818 11.75 59.12 -4.09
C MET A 818 11.67 57.84 -4.91
N ALA A 819 10.51 57.51 -5.50
CA ALA A 819 10.36 56.33 -6.36
C ALA A 819 11.16 56.46 -7.66
N SER A 820 11.21 57.63 -8.29
CA SER A 820 12.00 57.83 -9.50
C SER A 820 13.49 58.04 -9.25
N VAL A 821 13.91 58.55 -8.09
CA VAL A 821 15.32 58.53 -7.67
C VAL A 821 15.73 57.10 -7.31
N HIS A 822 14.84 56.31 -6.70
CA HIS A 822 15.05 54.89 -6.47
C HIS A 822 15.15 54.11 -7.79
N ASP A 823 14.24 54.30 -8.73
CA ASP A 823 14.24 53.60 -10.02
C ASP A 823 15.33 54.11 -10.96
N TRP A 824 15.65 55.41 -10.93
CA TRP A 824 16.80 55.96 -11.68
C TRP A 824 18.11 55.51 -11.06
N SER A 825 18.26 55.50 -9.74
CA SER A 825 19.48 55.01 -9.08
C SER A 825 19.61 53.50 -9.22
N ALA A 826 18.53 52.73 -9.12
CA ALA A 826 18.53 51.28 -9.35
C ALA A 826 18.87 50.96 -10.81
N ASN A 827 18.25 51.64 -11.78
CA ASN A 827 18.55 51.41 -13.20
C ASN A 827 19.92 51.95 -13.60
N ALA A 828 20.38 53.09 -13.05
CA ALA A 828 21.72 53.63 -13.31
C ALA A 828 22.81 52.80 -12.62
N LEU A 829 22.54 52.25 -11.44
CA LEU A 829 23.44 51.36 -10.72
C LEU A 829 23.47 49.98 -11.35
N ALA A 830 22.34 49.45 -11.84
CA ALA A 830 22.26 48.24 -12.65
C ALA A 830 23.01 48.42 -13.97
N LYS A 831 22.83 49.55 -14.66
CA LYS A 831 23.53 49.86 -15.92
C LYS A 831 25.02 50.13 -15.69
N LYS A 832 25.40 50.76 -14.57
CA LYS A 832 26.80 50.91 -14.14
C LYS A 832 27.42 49.57 -13.74
N LEU A 833 26.72 48.72 -13.00
CA LEU A 833 27.16 47.36 -12.68
C LEU A 833 27.34 46.55 -13.95
N GLN A 834 26.37 46.59 -14.86
CA GLN A 834 26.42 45.89 -16.14
C GLN A 834 27.58 46.36 -17.00
N THR A 835 27.77 47.68 -17.15
CA THR A 835 28.92 48.25 -17.88
C THR A 835 30.25 48.02 -17.17
N THR A 836 30.31 48.00 -15.84
CA THR A 836 31.53 47.69 -15.07
C THR A 836 31.87 46.20 -15.16
N VAL A 837 30.86 45.33 -15.15
CA VAL A 837 30.97 43.87 -15.32
C VAL A 837 31.41 43.51 -16.74
N GLU A 838 30.88 44.20 -17.75
CA GLU A 838 31.33 44.10 -19.14
C GLU A 838 32.77 44.60 -19.30
N ASN A 839 33.11 45.75 -18.71
CA ASN A 839 34.46 46.32 -18.76
C ASN A 839 35.52 45.47 -18.03
N TRP A 840 35.14 44.70 -17.01
CA TRP A 840 36.05 43.75 -16.34
C TRP A 840 36.18 42.40 -17.07
N GLY A 841 35.50 42.22 -18.21
CA GLY A 841 35.46 40.94 -18.92
C GLY A 841 34.76 39.83 -18.12
N LEU A 842 34.04 40.18 -17.06
CA LEU A 842 33.34 39.25 -16.17
C LEU A 842 31.89 39.01 -16.58
N ALA A 843 31.37 39.71 -17.58
CA ALA A 843 30.01 39.50 -18.10
C ALA A 843 29.77 38.05 -18.57
N GLY A 844 30.74 37.43 -19.25
CA GLY A 844 30.67 36.02 -19.64
C GLY A 844 30.65 35.07 -18.42
N PRO A 845 31.62 35.15 -17.50
CA PRO A 845 31.61 34.38 -16.25
C PRO A 845 30.38 34.60 -15.36
N ILE A 846 29.86 35.82 -15.27
CA ILE A 846 28.67 36.15 -14.48
C ILE A 846 27.40 35.65 -15.18
N ALA A 847 27.29 35.75 -16.50
CA ALA A 847 26.20 35.15 -17.26
C ALA A 847 26.22 33.62 -17.18
N TYR A 848 27.41 33.01 -17.22
CA TYR A 848 27.57 31.58 -16.98
C TYR A 848 27.16 31.19 -15.56
N ALA A 849 27.57 31.94 -14.53
CA ALA A 849 27.20 31.69 -13.15
C ALA A 849 25.72 31.96 -12.87
N SER A 850 25.13 33.00 -13.48
CA SER A 850 23.73 33.37 -13.31
C SER A 850 22.81 32.30 -13.89
N GLN A 851 23.19 31.60 -14.97
CA GLN A 851 22.45 30.44 -15.48
C GLN A 851 22.29 29.33 -14.42
N TRP A 852 23.27 29.14 -13.54
CA TRP A 852 23.19 28.15 -12.46
C TRP A 852 22.37 28.61 -11.25
N VAL A 853 21.97 29.89 -11.19
CA VAL A 853 21.16 30.45 -10.10
C VAL A 853 19.73 30.75 -10.56
N TYR A 854 19.59 31.32 -11.76
CA TYR A 854 18.34 31.67 -12.43
C TYR A 854 18.42 31.20 -13.89
N PRO A 855 18.16 29.90 -14.15
CA PRO A 855 18.19 29.39 -15.51
C PRO A 855 17.03 29.96 -16.35
N ASP A 856 17.30 30.25 -17.61
CA ASP A 856 16.28 30.61 -18.58
C ASP A 856 15.46 29.35 -18.98
N PRO A 857 14.13 29.35 -18.83
CA PRO A 857 13.28 28.20 -19.18
C PRO A 857 13.25 27.89 -20.68
N SER A 858 13.64 28.83 -21.54
CA SER A 858 13.62 28.66 -23.00
C SER A 858 14.78 27.82 -23.55
N VAL A 859 15.86 27.66 -22.77
CA VAL A 859 17.09 26.97 -23.19
C VAL A 859 17.05 25.50 -22.75
N GLU A 860 17.42 24.58 -23.65
CA GLU A 860 17.52 23.15 -23.30
C GLU A 860 18.59 22.91 -22.22
N PRO A 861 18.22 22.39 -21.04
CA PRO A 861 19.16 22.26 -19.94
C PRO A 861 20.07 21.03 -20.07
N ASN A 862 21.33 21.21 -19.68
CA ASN A 862 22.19 20.08 -19.34
C ASN A 862 21.63 19.29 -18.15
N PHE A 863 22.01 18.01 -18.03
CA PHE A 863 21.53 17.12 -16.96
C PHE A 863 21.66 17.73 -15.56
N LEU A 864 22.81 18.33 -15.24
CA LEU A 864 23.07 18.94 -13.93
C LEU A 864 22.22 20.20 -13.70
N LEU A 865 22.02 21.02 -14.73
CA LEU A 865 21.22 22.23 -14.63
C LEU A 865 19.73 21.88 -14.39
N ARG A 866 19.24 20.88 -15.11
CA ARG A 866 17.91 20.28 -14.88
C ARG A 866 17.79 19.66 -13.48
N TRP A 867 18.85 19.04 -13.00
CA TRP A 867 18.88 18.41 -11.67
C TRP A 867 18.88 19.46 -10.54
N LEU A 868 19.54 20.60 -10.72
CA LEU A 868 19.62 21.68 -9.73
C LEU A 868 18.34 22.54 -9.68
N HIS A 869 17.66 22.71 -10.82
CA HIS A 869 16.49 23.58 -10.93
C HIS A 869 15.22 22.82 -11.34
N PRO A 870 14.70 21.94 -10.48
CA PRO A 870 13.48 21.18 -10.77
C PRO A 870 12.26 22.09 -10.93
N GLY A 871 12.22 23.25 -10.24
CA GLY A 871 11.11 24.19 -10.32
C GLY A 871 10.94 24.85 -11.69
N VAL A 872 12.02 24.90 -12.50
CA VAL A 872 12.01 25.51 -13.83
C VAL A 872 11.82 24.45 -14.92
N PHE A 873 12.57 23.34 -14.83
CA PHE A 873 12.63 22.36 -15.92
C PHE A 873 11.70 21.15 -15.76
N ASP A 874 11.21 20.89 -14.54
CA ASP A 874 10.17 19.90 -14.27
C ASP A 874 8.85 20.64 -13.92
N ASP A 875 8.56 21.68 -14.70
CA ASP A 875 7.34 22.49 -14.59
C ASP A 875 6.06 21.72 -14.99
N PHE A 876 4.90 22.21 -14.55
CA PHE A 876 3.58 21.64 -14.80
C PHE A 876 3.36 21.31 -16.28
N SER A 877 3.63 22.27 -17.17
CA SER A 877 3.53 22.12 -18.63
C SER A 877 4.33 20.93 -19.18
N THR A 878 5.55 20.73 -18.67
CA THR A 878 6.44 19.65 -19.07
C THR A 878 5.96 18.30 -18.53
N LEU A 879 5.56 18.24 -17.26
CA LEU A 879 5.10 16.99 -16.65
C LEU A 879 3.73 16.56 -17.19
N ARG A 880 2.88 17.51 -17.60
CA ARG A 880 1.58 17.27 -18.24
C ARG A 880 1.71 16.46 -19.53
N ARG A 881 2.82 16.62 -20.27
CA ARG A 881 3.12 15.85 -21.51
C ARG A 881 3.37 14.36 -21.25
N MET A 882 3.71 13.96 -20.01
CA MET A 882 3.85 12.53 -19.67
C MET A 882 2.51 11.79 -19.60
N ILE A 883 1.41 12.55 -19.46
CA ILE A 883 0.06 12.02 -19.30
C ILE A 883 -0.67 12.11 -20.65
N PRO A 884 -1.14 10.98 -21.22
CA PRO A 884 -1.85 10.97 -22.49
C PRO A 884 -3.10 11.86 -22.47
N GLY A 885 -3.31 12.66 -23.52
CA GLY A 885 -4.53 13.45 -23.70
C GLY A 885 -5.76 12.62 -24.08
N ASP A 886 -5.55 11.50 -24.78
CA ASP A 886 -6.62 10.71 -25.42
C ASP A 886 -7.27 9.66 -24.49
N LEU A 887 -7.27 9.90 -23.18
CA LEU A 887 -7.89 8.98 -22.22
C LEU A 887 -9.42 9.02 -22.35
N PRO A 888 -10.11 7.86 -22.31
CA PRO A 888 -11.56 7.80 -22.48
C PRO A 888 -12.27 8.59 -21.38
N ASP A 889 -13.31 9.33 -21.74
CA ASP A 889 -14.07 10.12 -20.78
C ASP A 889 -14.74 9.18 -19.76
N PRO A 890 -14.43 9.29 -18.45
CA PRO A 890 -14.98 8.40 -17.44
C PRO A 890 -16.51 8.48 -17.36
N THR A 891 -17.10 9.62 -17.78
CA THR A 891 -18.55 9.82 -17.75
C THR A 891 -19.31 8.92 -18.72
N GLN A 892 -18.68 8.51 -19.83
CA GLN A 892 -19.29 7.59 -20.80
C GLN A 892 -19.41 6.16 -20.25
N THR A 893 -18.59 5.81 -19.24
CA THR A 893 -18.63 4.49 -18.61
C THR A 893 -19.72 4.39 -17.53
N TYR A 894 -20.31 5.52 -17.11
CA TYR A 894 -21.33 5.52 -16.07
C TYR A 894 -22.69 5.05 -16.61
N PRO A 895 -23.34 4.07 -15.94
CA PRO A 895 -24.74 3.80 -16.19
C PRO A 895 -25.59 5.07 -16.00
N PRO A 896 -26.69 5.26 -16.77
CA PRO A 896 -27.46 6.51 -16.77
C PRO A 896 -28.03 6.90 -15.38
N ASP A 897 -28.32 5.91 -14.54
CA ASP A 897 -28.81 6.11 -13.17
C ASP A 897 -27.71 6.16 -12.10
N TYR A 898 -26.44 5.94 -12.49
CA TYR A 898 -25.35 5.75 -11.55
C TYR A 898 -25.08 6.99 -10.71
N ALA A 899 -24.98 8.17 -11.35
CA ALA A 899 -24.71 9.43 -10.64
C ALA A 899 -25.73 9.67 -9.51
N ARG A 900 -27.02 9.41 -9.76
CA ARG A 900 -28.08 9.56 -8.74
C ARG A 900 -27.88 8.64 -7.53
N ARG A 901 -27.29 7.47 -7.75
CA ARG A 901 -27.16 6.39 -6.75
C ARG A 901 -25.76 6.23 -6.15
N ALA A 902 -24.75 6.96 -6.63
CA ALA A 902 -23.35 6.73 -6.30
C ALA A 902 -23.05 6.74 -4.79
N TYR A 903 -23.39 7.84 -4.10
CA TYR A 903 -23.09 8.02 -2.66
C TYR A 903 -24.25 7.60 -1.73
N TRP A 904 -24.94 6.52 -2.06
CA TRP A 904 -25.87 5.87 -1.14
C TRP A 904 -25.24 4.67 -0.46
N PRO A 905 -25.66 4.33 0.78
CA PRO A 905 -25.18 3.14 1.45
C PRO A 905 -25.42 1.87 0.59
N PRO A 906 -24.50 0.90 0.60
CA PRO A 906 -24.58 -0.29 -0.23
C PRO A 906 -25.85 -1.10 0.01
N GLU A 907 -26.45 -1.00 1.19
CA GLU A 907 -27.72 -1.64 1.53
C GLU A 907 -28.89 -1.10 0.69
N MET A 908 -28.79 0.14 0.23
CA MET A 908 -29.81 0.81 -0.59
C MET A 908 -29.64 0.51 -2.09
N THR A 909 -28.40 0.43 -2.56
CA THR A 909 -28.06 0.30 -3.99
C THR A 909 -27.74 -1.13 -4.42
N SER A 910 -27.38 -2.02 -3.49
CA SER A 910 -27.00 -3.39 -3.81
C SER A 910 -28.10 -4.11 -4.60
N PRO A 911 -27.76 -4.67 -5.78
CA PRO A 911 -28.69 -5.50 -6.52
C PRO A 911 -29.04 -6.75 -5.72
N ALA A 912 -30.09 -7.46 -6.14
CA ALA A 912 -30.34 -8.80 -5.61
C ALA A 912 -29.18 -9.72 -6.01
N PRO A 913 -28.70 -10.59 -5.11
CA PRO A 913 -27.62 -11.52 -5.43
C PRO A 913 -28.08 -12.48 -6.54
N ILE A 914 -27.24 -12.64 -7.56
CA ILE A 914 -27.46 -13.61 -8.64
C ILE A 914 -26.95 -14.97 -8.18
N ILE A 915 -27.76 -16.02 -8.31
CA ILE A 915 -27.36 -17.38 -7.94
C ILE A 915 -26.65 -18.03 -9.12
N TRP A 916 -25.47 -18.59 -8.90
CA TRP A 916 -24.68 -19.22 -9.95
C TRP A 916 -24.43 -20.69 -9.66
N ILE A 917 -25.02 -21.56 -10.48
CA ILE A 917 -24.97 -23.01 -10.32
C ILE A 917 -24.33 -23.67 -11.54
N PRO A 918 -23.65 -24.83 -11.41
CA PRO A 918 -23.05 -25.50 -12.55
C PRO A 918 -24.11 -26.20 -13.38
N LYS A 919 -24.03 -26.04 -14.70
CA LYS A 919 -24.77 -26.81 -15.69
C LYS A 919 -24.38 -28.28 -15.59
N ASP A 920 -25.38 -29.16 -15.63
CA ASP A 920 -25.17 -30.58 -15.43
C ASP A 920 -25.76 -31.42 -16.56
N PRO A 921 -25.18 -32.60 -16.84
CA PRO A 921 -25.69 -33.45 -17.90
C PRO A 921 -27.04 -34.09 -17.52
N ALA A 922 -27.40 -34.18 -16.23
CA ALA A 922 -28.65 -34.81 -15.79
C ALA A 922 -29.87 -33.89 -15.90
N GLY A 923 -29.67 -32.62 -16.27
CA GLY A 923 -30.75 -31.64 -16.44
C GLY A 923 -31.35 -31.13 -15.13
N VAL A 924 -30.72 -31.41 -13.99
CA VAL A 924 -31.16 -30.91 -12.68
C VAL A 924 -30.96 -29.40 -12.58
N SER A 925 -29.84 -28.87 -13.10
CA SER A 925 -29.52 -27.45 -13.13
C SER A 925 -30.60 -26.66 -13.86
N LYS A 926 -31.01 -27.11 -15.06
CA LYS A 926 -32.03 -26.44 -15.88
C LYS A 926 -33.34 -26.25 -15.11
N GLN A 927 -33.79 -27.30 -14.43
CA GLN A 927 -35.01 -27.23 -13.63
C GLN A 927 -34.82 -26.30 -12.41
N GLU A 928 -33.70 -26.41 -11.69
CA GLU A 928 -33.48 -25.58 -10.51
C GLU A 928 -33.26 -24.10 -10.86
N VAL A 929 -32.68 -23.78 -12.04
CA VAL A 929 -32.67 -22.42 -12.62
C VAL A 929 -34.09 -21.90 -12.80
N GLU A 930 -34.97 -22.68 -13.42
CA GLU A 930 -36.37 -22.29 -13.66
C GLU A 930 -37.13 -22.07 -12.35
N HIS A 931 -36.94 -22.94 -11.36
CA HIS A 931 -37.53 -22.81 -10.03
C HIS A 931 -36.99 -21.57 -9.28
N CYS A 932 -35.68 -21.32 -9.35
CA CYS A 932 -35.06 -20.18 -8.71
C CYS A 932 -35.49 -18.86 -9.37
N ARG A 933 -35.60 -18.82 -10.70
CA ARG A 933 -35.95 -17.61 -11.49
C ARG A 933 -37.27 -16.97 -11.05
N LYS A 934 -38.20 -17.75 -10.48
CA LYS A 934 -39.47 -17.26 -9.89
C LYS A 934 -39.27 -16.38 -8.64
N VAL A 935 -38.11 -16.44 -8.00
CA VAL A 935 -37.79 -15.75 -6.74
C VAL A 935 -36.57 -14.85 -6.87
N VAL A 936 -35.51 -15.35 -7.50
CA VAL A 936 -34.19 -14.71 -7.59
C VAL A 936 -33.54 -15.07 -8.91
N VAL A 937 -32.79 -14.13 -9.49
CA VAL A 937 -32.06 -14.40 -10.75
C VAL A 937 -31.07 -15.53 -10.52
N CYS A 938 -31.18 -16.58 -11.32
CA CYS A 938 -30.30 -17.73 -11.30
C CYS A 938 -29.84 -18.01 -12.72
N SER A 939 -28.56 -18.30 -12.89
CA SER A 939 -27.97 -18.68 -14.18
C SER A 939 -27.03 -19.87 -13.98
N ASP A 940 -26.99 -20.75 -14.97
CA ASP A 940 -26.04 -21.85 -15.09
C ASP A 940 -25.02 -21.64 -16.22
N GLU A 941 -24.98 -20.45 -16.81
CA GLU A 941 -24.04 -20.09 -17.87
C GLU A 941 -22.61 -19.95 -17.31
N GLY A 942 -21.62 -20.42 -18.08
CA GLY A 942 -20.21 -20.29 -17.73
C GLY A 942 -19.73 -21.19 -16.59
N ALA A 943 -20.54 -22.15 -16.10
CA ALA A 943 -20.10 -23.16 -15.15
C ALA A 943 -20.64 -24.53 -15.57
N GLU A 944 -19.79 -25.53 -15.71
CA GLU A 944 -20.18 -26.88 -16.13
C GLU A 944 -19.62 -27.96 -15.20
N LEU A 945 -20.31 -29.10 -15.11
CA LEU A 945 -19.91 -30.23 -14.30
C LEU A 945 -19.21 -31.29 -15.18
N ASN A 946 -17.91 -31.48 -15.00
CA ASN A 946 -17.14 -32.51 -15.71
C ASN A 946 -17.54 -33.93 -15.23
N GLY A 947 -17.22 -34.99 -15.99
CA GLY A 947 -17.58 -36.40 -15.72
C GLY A 947 -17.10 -36.97 -14.37
N LYS A 948 -16.16 -36.30 -13.69
CA LYS A 948 -15.75 -36.59 -12.29
C LYS A 948 -16.58 -35.83 -11.23
N CYS A 949 -17.67 -35.20 -11.62
CA CYS A 949 -18.49 -34.30 -10.81
C CYS A 949 -17.73 -33.12 -10.18
N ARG A 950 -16.69 -32.63 -10.89
CA ARG A 950 -15.96 -31.41 -10.56
C ARG A 950 -16.50 -30.25 -11.38
N ILE A 951 -16.46 -29.05 -10.82
CA ILE A 951 -16.96 -27.85 -11.48
C ILE A 951 -15.82 -27.22 -12.28
N GLU A 952 -16.07 -26.98 -13.55
CA GLU A 952 -15.22 -26.18 -14.43
C GLU A 952 -15.95 -24.87 -14.73
N VAL A 953 -15.20 -23.77 -14.73
CA VAL A 953 -15.78 -22.43 -14.83
C VAL A 953 -15.12 -21.70 -15.98
N GLU A 954 -15.94 -21.24 -16.91
CA GLU A 954 -15.58 -20.30 -17.95
C GLU A 954 -15.87 -18.89 -17.43
N VAL A 955 -14.82 -18.24 -16.94
CA VAL A 955 -14.89 -16.97 -16.18
C VAL A 955 -15.53 -15.85 -17.00
N GLU A 956 -15.36 -15.86 -18.32
CA GLU A 956 -15.86 -14.85 -19.26
C GLU A 956 -17.40 -14.82 -19.35
N LYS A 957 -18.06 -15.95 -19.06
CA LYS A 957 -19.52 -16.09 -19.11
C LYS A 957 -20.18 -15.97 -17.73
N ALA A 958 -19.48 -15.43 -16.73
CA ALA A 958 -20.00 -15.34 -15.37
C ALA A 958 -21.17 -14.31 -15.28
N PRO A 959 -22.30 -14.66 -14.63
CA PRO A 959 -23.55 -13.88 -14.73
C PRO A 959 -23.61 -12.62 -13.85
N PHE A 960 -22.59 -12.37 -13.03
CA PHE A 960 -22.50 -11.20 -12.15
C PHE A 960 -21.30 -10.29 -12.48
N TRP A 961 -20.72 -10.44 -13.68
CA TRP A 961 -19.67 -9.55 -14.14
C TRP A 961 -20.25 -8.14 -14.36
N VAL A 962 -19.73 -7.17 -13.60
CA VAL A 962 -20.04 -5.75 -13.76
C VAL A 962 -18.74 -5.07 -14.18
N PRO A 963 -18.72 -4.27 -15.25
CA PRO A 963 -17.53 -3.50 -15.63
C PRO A 963 -17.06 -2.66 -14.46
N ARG A 964 -15.73 -2.58 -14.26
CA ARG A 964 -15.14 -1.65 -13.30
C ARG A 964 -15.48 -0.23 -13.76
N VAL A 965 -16.38 0.42 -13.02
CA VAL A 965 -16.74 1.81 -13.29
C VAL A 965 -15.58 2.70 -12.84
N LEU A 966 -15.06 3.52 -13.75
CA LEU A 966 -13.95 4.44 -13.48
C LEU A 966 -14.46 5.69 -12.75
N TYR A 967 -14.33 5.72 -11.41
CA TYR A 967 -14.85 6.80 -10.55
C TYR A 967 -13.96 8.00 -10.36
#